data_AF-A0A7S1FEK4-F1
#
_entry.id   AF-A0A7S1FEK4-F1
#
_cell.length_a   1.000
_cell.length_b   1.000
_cell.length_c   1.000
_cell.angle_alpha   90.00
_cell.angle_beta   90.00
_cell.angle_gamma   90.00
#
_symmetry.space_group_name_H-M   'P 1'
#
loop_
_entity.id
_entity.type
_entity.pdbx_description
1 polymer ?
#
loop_
_entity_poly.entity_id
_entity_poly.type
_entity_poly.pdbx_seq_one_letter_code
_entity_poly.pdbx_strand_id
1 'polypeptide(L)'
;FGSSHSATLARLAKFRGALATMSDHSPHKLKLSIRPACKVEPDSRSVHEVVSLLKGHIAGAPCEKDFAHTLTTTVKLIQAGVGGIMIVVLADECLRECEFDFACLDDGHLQDCFEVAAPNIHTHRLEFEEILALFTAHGETDRWEQHELEALVKVLPAVAEKVAKMKGRAKDGAIVLSHSGTVLASAMNLKYPPKQWQLVKDGQHVSGTRHAGALGFAEHLSGITDNSLAGVVFVRSDAGGVHTFLPLKTPVAYHCGTKQHPTQEEVLAAFKNRAMHFGQQMVKMAPSMARPGHAGEIVKTVVGGRTIMQTLIENDCQMVVEEATEDRHLYVLPLQKFKLRFLWNSCVELDEPTLSGPDALKAYVEKELTQKREQGFKLYCPNPDIRRWMYRLTCDDISKHLSTGFFHAKWGALMPVQPGDFLAVPFEMDEVYLIPSENFCLYVPWSGTGKLEWRTTSRFLPQSNMMVLFQKRIQEEGKIMRKTGTVMARSAEVDEVVSTRVNGRVTSTKVVVDRTDMVVRSSAATDLYVLTKAKFEAMYVGPVEDEGDADDPLQLMLSAQGFKTYASRPDNLRWAYELTEKDIHDMKVAAFKSYWGAIQRVQPGDFLCIPYNTPTEIYLMPAAIMSGGMYESVRADAL
;
A
#
# COMPACT_ATOMS: atom_id res chain seq x y z
N PHE A 1 25.69 37.27 -4.99
CA PHE A 1 24.43 36.85 -4.35
C PHE A 1 23.35 37.84 -4.72
N GLY A 2 22.75 37.68 -5.90
CA GLY A 2 21.81 38.63 -6.48
C GLY A 2 20.78 37.92 -7.34
N SER A 3 19.52 38.29 -7.11
CA SER A 3 18.35 38.27 -8.00
C SER A 3 18.15 37.08 -8.95
N SER A 4 17.26 36.16 -8.56
CA SER A 4 16.38 35.46 -9.51
C SER A 4 15.05 34.95 -8.92
N HIS A 5 14.84 35.00 -7.60
CA HIS A 5 13.65 34.39 -6.96
C HIS A 5 12.38 35.26 -6.89
N SER A 6 12.39 36.50 -7.40
CA SER A 6 11.26 37.43 -7.22
C SER A 6 10.26 37.49 -8.39
N ALA A 7 10.54 36.88 -9.54
CA ALA A 7 9.68 37.01 -10.73
C ALA A 7 8.55 35.97 -10.81
N THR A 8 8.73 34.79 -10.20
CA THR A 8 7.75 33.70 -10.27
C THR A 8 6.62 33.86 -9.22
N LEU A 9 6.93 34.42 -8.04
CA LEU A 9 5.94 34.62 -6.97
C LEU A 9 4.98 35.81 -7.22
N ALA A 10 5.32 36.74 -8.10
CA ALA A 10 4.47 37.90 -8.42
C ALA A 10 3.29 37.56 -9.35
N ARG A 11 3.24 36.35 -9.94
CA ARG A 11 2.12 35.91 -10.81
C ARG A 11 1.05 35.07 -10.11
N LEU A 12 1.26 34.64 -8.86
CA LEU A 12 0.31 33.82 -8.09
C LEU A 12 -0.46 34.59 -7.00
N ALA A 13 -0.19 35.87 -6.79
CA ALA A 13 -0.74 36.68 -5.70
C ALA A 13 -2.07 37.41 -6.03
N LYS A 14 -2.90 36.89 -6.93
CA LYS A 14 -4.22 37.46 -7.26
C LYS A 14 -5.40 36.51 -7.02
N PHE A 15 -5.28 35.61 -6.04
CA PHE A 15 -6.32 34.64 -5.68
C PHE A 15 -6.56 34.64 -4.17
N ARG A 16 -7.53 35.44 -3.72
CA ARG A 16 -8.24 35.25 -2.43
C ARG A 16 -9.48 36.16 -2.39
N GLY A 17 -10.66 35.58 -2.56
CA GLY A 17 -11.92 36.26 -2.27
C GLY A 17 -13.14 35.62 -2.90
N ALA A 18 -13.71 34.60 -2.23
CA ALA A 18 -15.15 34.39 -2.04
C ALA A 18 -15.42 32.95 -1.56
N LEU A 19 -15.77 32.80 -0.28
CA LEU A 19 -16.27 31.56 0.29
C LEU A 19 -17.46 31.94 1.18
N ALA A 20 -18.67 31.82 0.65
CA ALA A 20 -19.90 31.73 1.44
C ALA A 20 -21.07 31.24 0.59
N THR A 21 -21.75 30.21 1.13
CA THR A 21 -23.13 29.76 0.88
C THR A 21 -23.50 29.21 -0.49
N MET A 22 -23.85 27.91 -0.55
CA MET A 22 -25.12 27.41 -1.10
C MET A 22 -25.40 26.00 -0.58
N SER A 23 -26.38 25.89 0.32
CA SER A 23 -27.14 24.65 0.56
C SER A 23 -28.57 24.91 0.09
N ASP A 24 -28.98 24.30 -1.02
CA ASP A 24 -30.39 24.16 -1.31
C ASP A 24 -30.64 22.91 -2.14
N HIS A 25 -31.44 21.99 -1.58
CA HIS A 25 -31.84 20.74 -2.21
C HIS A 25 -33.30 20.89 -2.65
N SER A 26 -33.54 20.86 -3.96
CA SER A 26 -34.86 20.60 -4.53
C SER A 26 -34.77 19.62 -5.70
N PRO A 27 -35.72 18.68 -5.86
CA PRO A 27 -35.61 17.58 -6.80
C PRO A 27 -36.12 18.01 -8.18
N HIS A 28 -35.22 18.10 -9.15
CA HIS A 28 -35.59 18.32 -10.55
C HIS A 28 -35.46 17.05 -11.40
N LYS A 29 -36.61 16.74 -12.02
CA LYS A 29 -36.88 15.85 -13.15
C LYS A 29 -35.66 15.51 -14.02
N LEU A 30 -35.40 14.20 -14.15
CA LEU A 30 -34.47 13.61 -15.10
C LEU A 30 -34.83 14.00 -16.55
N LYS A 31 -34.08 14.95 -17.11
CA LYS A 31 -33.96 15.12 -18.57
C LYS A 31 -32.88 14.15 -19.05
N LEU A 32 -33.27 13.12 -19.80
CA LEU A 32 -32.36 12.31 -20.61
C LEU A 32 -31.76 13.21 -21.70
N SER A 33 -30.53 13.68 -21.47
CA SER A 33 -29.71 14.33 -22.48
C SER A 33 -28.81 13.28 -23.12
N ILE A 34 -29.08 12.93 -24.38
CA ILE A 34 -28.20 12.09 -25.20
C ILE A 34 -27.09 13.00 -25.70
N ARG A 35 -25.95 13.00 -24.99
CA ARG A 35 -24.75 13.71 -25.44
C ARG A 35 -24.12 12.94 -26.60
N PRO A 36 -23.59 13.62 -27.63
CA PRO A 36 -22.81 12.95 -28.66
C PRO A 36 -21.58 12.26 -28.04
N ALA A 37 -21.27 11.05 -28.54
CA ALA A 37 -20.14 10.27 -28.06
C ALA A 37 -18.82 10.84 -28.59
N CYS A 38 -17.83 11.02 -27.71
CA CYS A 38 -16.46 11.28 -28.13
C CYS A 38 -15.94 10.04 -28.85
N LYS A 39 -15.50 10.18 -30.11
CA LYS A 39 -14.97 9.06 -30.88
C LYS A 39 -13.59 8.68 -30.32
N VAL A 40 -13.54 7.56 -29.61
CA VAL A 40 -12.28 6.85 -29.34
C VAL A 40 -11.99 6.00 -30.57
N GLU A 41 -10.80 6.14 -31.14
CA GLU A 41 -10.44 5.30 -32.26
C GLU A 41 -10.28 3.84 -31.79
N PRO A 42 -10.89 2.88 -32.51
CA PRO A 42 -11.08 1.51 -32.00
C PRO A 42 -9.77 0.71 -31.92
N ASP A 43 -8.76 1.07 -32.71
CA ASP A 43 -7.51 0.33 -32.79
C ASP A 43 -6.47 0.94 -31.85
N SER A 44 -5.89 0.10 -30.98
CA SER A 44 -4.73 0.50 -30.19
C SER A 44 -3.60 0.90 -31.12
N ARG A 45 -3.25 2.19 -31.08
CA ARG A 45 -2.12 2.73 -31.83
C ARG A 45 -0.81 2.46 -31.08
N SER A 46 0.26 2.30 -31.83
CA SER A 46 1.61 2.37 -31.27
C SER A 46 1.90 3.78 -30.77
N VAL A 47 2.81 3.91 -29.79
CA VAL A 47 3.28 5.24 -29.35
C VAL A 47 3.88 6.04 -30.50
N HIS A 48 4.53 5.38 -31.46
CA HIS A 48 5.09 6.06 -32.63
C HIS A 48 3.99 6.71 -33.49
N GLU A 49 2.87 6.01 -33.72
CA GLU A 49 1.74 6.55 -34.48
C GLU A 49 1.06 7.70 -33.75
N VAL A 50 0.80 7.56 -32.43
CA VAL A 50 0.23 8.65 -31.63
C VAL A 50 1.13 9.88 -31.70
N VAL A 51 2.45 9.70 -31.51
CA VAL A 51 3.41 10.81 -31.60
C VAL A 51 3.44 11.43 -33.00
N SER A 52 3.37 10.63 -34.06
CA SER A 52 3.32 11.11 -35.44
C SER A 52 2.09 11.98 -35.71
N LEU A 53 0.91 11.53 -35.23
CA LEU A 53 -0.33 12.31 -35.32
C LEU A 53 -0.23 13.62 -34.53
N LEU A 54 0.27 13.56 -33.29
CA LEU A 54 0.46 14.75 -32.45
C LEU A 54 1.34 15.78 -33.15
N LYS A 55 2.45 15.34 -33.75
CA LYS A 55 3.35 16.21 -34.55
C LYS A 55 2.63 16.85 -35.73
N GLY A 56 1.77 16.09 -36.43
CA GLY A 56 0.95 16.62 -37.52
C GLY A 56 0.02 17.76 -37.08
N HIS A 57 -0.57 17.65 -35.88
CA HIS A 57 -1.49 18.67 -35.33
C HIS A 57 -0.80 19.94 -34.83
N ILE A 58 0.49 19.87 -34.48
CA ILE A 58 1.28 21.04 -34.06
C ILE A 58 2.20 21.56 -35.17
N ALA A 59 2.13 20.99 -36.37
CA ALA A 59 2.96 21.42 -37.50
C ALA A 59 2.74 22.91 -37.81
N GLY A 60 3.82 23.69 -37.80
CA GLY A 60 3.78 25.13 -38.01
C GLY A 60 3.43 25.96 -36.77
N ALA A 61 3.24 25.34 -35.60
CA ALA A 61 3.07 26.08 -34.34
C ALA A 61 4.40 26.74 -33.91
N PRO A 62 4.34 27.89 -33.21
CA PRO A 62 5.48 28.41 -32.48
C PRO A 62 6.03 27.32 -31.55
N CYS A 63 7.34 27.13 -31.51
CA CYS A 63 8.01 26.12 -30.68
C CYS A 63 7.60 24.66 -30.97
N GLU A 64 7.20 24.34 -32.21
CA GLU A 64 6.81 22.99 -32.66
C GLU A 64 7.77 21.89 -32.15
N LYS A 65 9.08 22.14 -32.24
CA LYS A 65 10.10 21.15 -31.83
C LYS A 65 10.03 20.80 -30.35
N ASP A 66 9.94 21.81 -29.49
CA ASP A 66 9.91 21.62 -28.03
C ASP A 66 8.58 21.01 -27.61
N PHE A 67 7.48 21.48 -28.20
CA PHE A 67 6.16 20.90 -27.96
C PHE A 67 6.11 19.44 -28.39
N ALA A 68 6.58 19.11 -29.60
CA ALA A 68 6.69 17.74 -30.08
C ALA A 68 7.55 16.86 -29.16
N HIS A 69 8.65 17.41 -28.63
CA HIS A 69 9.52 16.70 -27.71
C HIS A 69 8.80 16.39 -26.41
N THR A 70 8.13 17.38 -25.79
CA THR A 70 7.31 17.21 -24.58
C THR A 70 6.21 16.19 -24.76
N LEU A 71 5.40 16.31 -25.82
CA LEU A 71 4.34 15.34 -26.13
C LEU A 71 4.90 13.92 -26.29
N THR A 72 6.05 13.78 -26.97
CA THR A 72 6.71 12.47 -27.14
C THR A 72 7.19 11.90 -25.80
N THR A 73 7.82 12.71 -24.96
CA THR A 73 8.33 12.31 -23.64
C THR A 73 7.16 11.91 -22.74
N THR A 74 6.11 12.72 -22.67
CA THR A 74 4.92 12.46 -21.86
C THR A 74 4.22 11.16 -22.27
N VAL A 75 3.97 10.91 -23.56
CA VAL A 75 3.33 9.66 -24.00
C VAL A 75 4.17 8.45 -23.61
N LYS A 76 5.48 8.46 -23.87
CA LYS A 76 6.38 7.35 -23.54
C LYS A 76 6.42 7.07 -22.04
N LEU A 77 6.52 8.13 -21.24
CA LEU A 77 6.56 8.05 -19.79
C LEU A 77 5.27 7.42 -19.23
N ILE A 78 4.12 7.95 -19.65
CA ILE A 78 2.84 7.45 -19.19
C ILE A 78 2.63 6.00 -19.63
N GLN A 79 2.97 5.65 -20.88
CA GLN A 79 2.83 4.29 -21.40
C GLN A 79 3.62 3.24 -20.58
N ALA A 80 4.82 3.61 -20.12
CA ALA A 80 5.73 2.71 -19.41
C ALA A 80 5.33 2.44 -17.95
N GLY A 81 4.63 3.37 -17.31
CA GLY A 81 4.25 3.25 -15.90
C GLY A 81 2.92 2.53 -15.63
N VAL A 82 2.53 2.49 -14.36
CA VAL A 82 1.34 1.79 -13.84
C VAL A 82 0.48 2.71 -12.96
N GLY A 83 -0.80 2.41 -12.79
CA GLY A 83 -1.73 3.22 -11.99
C GLY A 83 -2.21 4.49 -12.69
N GLY A 84 -3.22 5.15 -12.18
CA GLY A 84 -3.91 6.24 -12.87
C GLY A 84 -3.15 7.56 -12.79
N ILE A 85 -3.13 8.30 -13.91
CA ILE A 85 -2.57 9.65 -13.94
C ILE A 85 -3.25 10.50 -15.00
N MET A 86 -3.31 11.81 -14.75
CA MET A 86 -3.58 12.81 -15.77
C MET A 86 -2.37 13.75 -15.92
N ILE A 87 -1.92 13.96 -17.15
CA ILE A 87 -0.91 14.97 -17.47
C ILE A 87 -1.45 15.89 -18.55
N VAL A 88 -1.37 17.19 -18.30
CA VAL A 88 -1.76 18.24 -19.24
C VAL A 88 -0.49 18.88 -19.77
N VAL A 89 -0.38 19.08 -21.08
CA VAL A 89 0.70 19.88 -21.69
C VAL A 89 0.08 21.09 -22.38
N LEU A 90 0.45 22.30 -21.96
CA LEU A 90 -0.12 23.56 -22.44
C LEU A 90 0.87 24.35 -23.30
N ALA A 91 0.39 24.96 -24.38
CA ALA A 91 1.15 25.93 -25.15
C ALA A 91 1.36 27.23 -24.35
N ASP A 92 2.50 27.90 -24.54
CA ASP A 92 2.82 29.11 -23.76
C ASP A 92 1.89 30.29 -24.09
N GLU A 93 1.40 30.36 -25.33
CA GLU A 93 0.39 31.33 -25.77
C GLU A 93 -0.86 31.19 -24.90
N CYS A 94 -1.34 29.95 -24.73
CA CYS A 94 -2.52 29.65 -23.93
C CYS A 94 -2.30 30.00 -22.45
N LEU A 95 -1.12 29.74 -21.90
CA LEU A 95 -0.76 30.10 -20.52
C LEU A 95 -0.71 31.61 -20.28
N ARG A 96 -0.40 32.41 -21.30
CA ARG A 96 -0.34 33.88 -21.20
C ARG A 96 -1.73 34.52 -21.31
N GLU A 97 -2.61 33.93 -22.09
CA GLU A 97 -3.88 34.53 -22.49
C GLU A 97 -5.07 34.03 -21.67
N CYS A 98 -4.93 32.93 -20.93
CA CYS A 98 -6.03 32.28 -20.23
C CYS A 98 -5.77 32.15 -18.73
N GLU A 99 -6.84 32.31 -17.97
CA GLU A 99 -6.90 31.91 -16.56
C GLU A 99 -7.57 30.54 -16.48
N PHE A 100 -6.96 29.62 -15.73
CA PHE A 100 -7.49 28.28 -15.52
C PHE A 100 -8.04 28.14 -14.10
N ASP A 101 -9.24 27.55 -13.98
CA ASP A 101 -9.85 27.20 -12.69
C ASP A 101 -9.33 25.83 -12.23
N PHE A 102 -8.13 25.85 -11.66
CA PHE A 102 -7.53 24.71 -10.99
C PHE A 102 -7.66 24.85 -9.47
N ALA A 103 -7.89 23.74 -8.79
CA ALA A 103 -7.75 23.66 -7.34
C ALA A 103 -6.64 22.67 -7.00
N CYS A 104 -5.71 23.08 -6.16
CA CYS A 104 -4.68 22.20 -5.64
C CYS A 104 -5.28 21.24 -4.60
N LEU A 105 -5.05 19.94 -4.76
CA LEU A 105 -5.60 18.90 -3.87
C LEU A 105 -4.72 18.65 -2.64
N ASP A 106 -3.47 19.10 -2.66
CA ASP A 106 -2.47 18.83 -1.62
C ASP A 106 -1.82 20.11 -1.05
N ASP A 107 -2.48 21.25 -1.23
CA ASP A 107 -2.00 22.58 -0.83
C ASP A 107 -0.67 23.01 -1.50
N GLY A 108 -0.25 22.35 -2.58
CA GLY A 108 0.91 22.71 -3.40
C GLY A 108 2.20 22.02 -2.97
N HIS A 109 2.13 21.07 -2.04
CA HIS A 109 3.31 20.44 -1.48
C HIS A 109 4.02 19.51 -2.46
N LEU A 110 3.29 18.83 -3.36
CA LEU A 110 3.90 18.07 -4.46
C LEU A 110 4.57 18.99 -5.48
N GLN A 111 4.00 20.17 -5.72
CA GLN A 111 4.58 21.17 -6.62
C GLN A 111 5.93 21.67 -6.07
N ASP A 112 5.99 21.96 -4.77
CA ASP A 112 7.25 22.31 -4.10
C ASP A 112 8.32 21.22 -4.29
N CYS A 113 7.93 19.94 -4.32
CA CYS A 113 8.86 18.83 -4.57
C CYS A 113 9.36 18.80 -6.02
N PHE A 114 8.47 19.00 -7.00
CA PHE A 114 8.85 19.11 -8.40
C PHE A 114 9.78 20.29 -8.64
N GLU A 115 9.51 21.46 -8.06
CA GLU A 115 10.37 22.65 -8.24
C GLU A 115 11.81 22.42 -7.78
N VAL A 116 12.00 21.61 -6.75
CA VAL A 116 13.33 21.30 -6.19
C VAL A 116 14.03 20.17 -6.92
N ALA A 117 13.34 19.05 -7.17
CA ALA A 117 13.98 17.84 -7.69
C ALA A 117 13.77 17.61 -9.19
N ALA A 118 12.63 18.03 -9.74
CA ALA A 118 12.25 17.70 -11.12
C ALA A 118 11.47 18.83 -11.81
N PRO A 119 12.02 20.06 -11.93
CA PRO A 119 11.28 21.20 -12.46
C PRO A 119 10.97 21.08 -13.95
N ASN A 120 11.63 20.15 -14.67
CA ASN A 120 11.40 19.92 -16.08
C ASN A 120 11.59 18.43 -16.43
N ILE A 121 10.61 17.87 -17.15
CA ILE A 121 10.54 16.44 -17.51
C ILE A 121 11.69 15.97 -18.41
N HIS A 122 12.34 16.86 -19.14
CA HIS A 122 13.42 16.51 -20.07
C HIS A 122 14.78 16.48 -19.39
N THR A 123 15.07 17.49 -18.56
CA THR A 123 16.38 17.65 -17.91
C THR A 123 16.48 16.90 -16.59
N HIS A 124 15.36 16.57 -15.95
CA HIS A 124 15.29 15.86 -14.66
C HIS A 124 14.39 14.61 -14.78
N ARG A 125 14.62 13.85 -15.85
CA ARG A 125 13.71 12.78 -16.25
C ARG A 125 13.62 11.67 -15.20
N LEU A 126 14.74 11.28 -14.60
CA LEU A 126 14.77 10.18 -13.64
C LEU A 126 14.04 10.58 -12.35
N GLU A 127 14.29 11.79 -11.85
CA GLU A 127 13.64 12.35 -10.68
C GLU A 127 12.13 12.51 -10.91
N PHE A 128 11.73 12.95 -12.11
CA PHE A 128 10.32 13.01 -12.50
C PHE A 128 9.68 11.61 -12.52
N GLU A 129 10.37 10.60 -13.07
CA GLU A 129 9.92 9.21 -13.12
C GLU A 129 9.69 8.64 -11.70
N GLU A 130 10.57 8.93 -10.75
CA GLU A 130 10.47 8.48 -9.35
C GLU A 130 9.31 9.14 -8.60
N ILE A 131 9.15 10.47 -8.72
CA ILE A 131 7.99 11.19 -8.15
C ILE A 131 6.70 10.64 -8.74
N LEU A 132 6.65 10.46 -10.07
CA LEU A 132 5.47 9.96 -10.76
C LEU A 132 5.12 8.52 -10.33
N ALA A 133 6.13 7.65 -10.15
CA ALA A 133 5.92 6.27 -9.71
C ALA A 133 5.25 6.24 -8.32
N LEU A 134 5.72 7.05 -7.38
CA LEU A 134 5.13 7.13 -6.03
C LEU A 134 3.76 7.83 -6.04
N PHE A 135 3.60 8.89 -6.82
CA PHE A 135 2.32 9.60 -6.99
C PHE A 135 1.23 8.69 -7.58
N THR A 136 1.59 7.79 -8.49
CA THR A 136 0.63 6.91 -9.19
C THR A 136 0.46 5.54 -8.53
N ALA A 137 1.26 5.22 -7.51
CA ALA A 137 1.09 4.00 -6.74
C ALA A 137 -0.27 4.02 -6.01
N HIS A 138 -1.06 2.96 -6.09
CA HIS A 138 -2.32 2.92 -5.35
C HIS A 138 -2.08 2.68 -3.85
N GLY A 139 -2.67 3.55 -3.02
CA GLY A 139 -2.78 3.39 -1.57
C GLY A 139 -4.22 3.01 -1.16
N GLU A 140 -4.47 2.88 0.13
CA GLU A 140 -5.84 2.64 0.65
C GLU A 140 -6.67 3.90 0.68
N THR A 141 -6.00 5.01 0.97
CA THR A 141 -6.62 6.28 1.29
C THR A 141 -6.53 7.27 0.14
N ASP A 142 -5.85 6.89 -0.95
CA ASP A 142 -5.38 7.79 -2.02
C ASP A 142 -4.72 9.06 -1.44
N ARG A 143 -4.00 8.89 -0.33
CA ARG A 143 -3.23 9.94 0.35
C ARG A 143 -1.80 9.49 0.53
N TRP A 144 -0.91 10.46 0.66
CA TRP A 144 0.49 10.21 0.94
C TRP A 144 0.69 9.61 2.33
N GLU A 145 1.27 8.43 2.36
CA GLU A 145 1.58 7.71 3.59
C GLU A 145 3.06 7.84 3.98
N GLN A 146 3.37 7.68 5.28
CA GLN A 146 4.73 7.88 5.79
C GLN A 146 5.79 7.08 5.01
N HIS A 147 5.53 5.80 4.75
CA HIS A 147 6.50 4.94 4.07
C HIS A 147 6.79 5.38 2.63
N GLU A 148 5.82 6.01 1.94
CA GLU A 148 5.99 6.56 0.60
C GLU A 148 6.84 7.84 0.65
N LEU A 149 6.64 8.67 1.68
CA LEU A 149 7.44 9.87 1.93
C LEU A 149 8.91 9.50 2.22
N GLU A 150 9.14 8.48 3.06
CA GLU A 150 10.50 7.99 3.34
C GLU A 150 11.16 7.39 2.09
N ALA A 151 10.40 6.64 1.28
CA ALA A 151 10.89 6.14 -0.01
C ALA A 151 11.26 7.29 -0.95
N LEU A 152 10.44 8.34 -1.02
CA LEU A 152 10.69 9.52 -1.82
C LEU A 152 11.97 10.24 -1.39
N VAL A 153 12.16 10.49 -0.09
CA VAL A 153 13.36 11.17 0.43
C VAL A 153 14.62 10.34 0.25
N LYS A 154 14.51 9.01 0.35
CA LYS A 154 15.64 8.11 0.08
C LYS A 154 16.14 8.21 -1.36
N VAL A 155 15.23 8.39 -2.32
CA VAL A 155 15.56 8.53 -3.74
C VAL A 155 15.91 9.97 -4.11
N LEU A 156 15.22 10.94 -3.50
CA LEU A 156 15.37 12.37 -3.74
C LEU A 156 15.64 13.14 -2.42
N PRO A 157 16.87 13.06 -1.89
CA PRO A 157 17.30 13.77 -0.68
C PRO A 157 16.91 15.25 -0.61
N ALA A 158 17.01 15.96 -1.73
CA ALA A 158 16.80 17.41 -1.79
C ALA A 158 15.37 17.85 -1.42
N VAL A 159 14.37 16.95 -1.48
CA VAL A 159 12.97 17.30 -1.18
C VAL A 159 12.57 17.05 0.28
N ALA A 160 13.49 16.59 1.14
CA ALA A 160 13.23 16.23 2.54
C ALA A 160 12.29 17.18 3.29
N GLU A 161 12.60 18.47 3.32
CA GLU A 161 11.79 19.48 4.03
C GLU A 161 10.41 19.70 3.42
N LYS A 162 10.28 19.54 2.09
CA LYS A 162 9.03 19.72 1.35
C LYS A 162 8.09 18.55 1.55
N VAL A 163 8.64 17.33 1.48
CA VAL A 163 7.92 16.06 1.60
C VAL A 163 7.24 15.92 2.97
N ALA A 164 7.83 16.48 4.03
CA ALA A 164 7.25 16.44 5.37
C ALA A 164 5.79 16.93 5.43
N LYS A 165 5.43 17.93 4.62
CA LYS A 165 4.09 18.55 4.59
C LYS A 165 3.06 17.77 3.77
N MET A 166 3.49 16.79 2.99
CA MET A 166 2.63 15.98 2.15
C MET A 166 1.88 14.90 2.92
N LYS A 167 2.29 14.58 4.15
CA LYS A 167 1.68 13.51 4.95
C LYS A 167 0.16 13.68 5.07
N GLY A 168 -0.58 12.62 4.70
CA GLY A 168 -2.04 12.61 4.74
C GLY A 168 -2.73 13.48 3.69
N ARG A 169 -1.98 14.17 2.81
CA ARG A 169 -2.54 14.94 1.70
C ARG A 169 -2.94 14.04 0.54
N ALA A 170 -3.86 14.51 -0.28
CA ALA A 170 -4.37 13.74 -1.41
C ALA A 170 -3.26 13.42 -2.41
N LYS A 171 -3.31 12.20 -2.95
CA LYS A 171 -2.39 11.68 -3.95
C LYS A 171 -3.15 11.42 -5.25
N ASP A 172 -3.76 12.48 -5.76
CA ASP A 172 -4.58 12.45 -6.98
C ASP A 172 -4.50 13.78 -7.72
N GLY A 173 -5.12 13.85 -8.90
CA GLY A 173 -5.19 15.04 -9.73
C GLY A 173 -4.24 15.01 -10.93
N ALA A 174 -4.14 16.15 -11.60
CA ALA A 174 -3.35 16.32 -12.81
C ALA A 174 -1.98 16.96 -12.53
N ILE A 175 -0.99 16.58 -13.33
CA ILE A 175 0.27 17.31 -13.48
C ILE A 175 0.15 18.17 -14.73
N VAL A 176 0.48 19.46 -14.62
CA VAL A 176 0.42 20.43 -15.71
C VAL A 176 1.84 20.79 -16.13
N LEU A 177 2.14 20.63 -17.41
CA LEU A 177 3.42 20.91 -18.03
C LEU A 177 3.29 22.06 -19.04
N SER A 178 4.35 22.85 -19.21
CA SER A 178 4.50 23.71 -20.38
C SER A 178 4.85 22.87 -21.62
N HIS A 179 4.70 23.45 -22.81
CA HIS A 179 5.14 22.83 -24.05
C HIS A 179 6.66 22.58 -24.09
N SER A 180 7.45 23.28 -23.27
CA SER A 180 8.89 23.06 -23.08
C SER A 180 9.23 22.02 -22.00
N GLY A 181 8.22 21.39 -21.40
CA GLY A 181 8.37 20.30 -20.43
C GLY A 181 8.54 20.74 -18.97
N THR A 182 8.43 22.04 -18.67
CA THR A 182 8.51 22.57 -17.31
C THR A 182 7.26 22.21 -16.52
N VAL A 183 7.41 21.78 -15.27
CA VAL A 183 6.30 21.48 -14.37
C VAL A 183 5.70 22.77 -13.83
N LEU A 184 4.47 23.07 -14.24
CA LEU A 184 3.76 24.30 -13.89
C LEU A 184 2.90 24.13 -12.64
N ALA A 185 2.32 22.95 -12.47
CA ALA A 185 1.46 22.61 -11.35
C ALA A 185 1.35 21.09 -11.20
N SER A 186 1.05 20.60 -10.00
CA SER A 186 0.82 19.18 -9.72
C SER A 186 -0.29 18.98 -8.70
N ALA A 187 -0.87 17.78 -8.64
CA ALA A 187 -2.05 17.47 -7.82
C ALA A 187 -3.25 18.42 -8.10
N MET A 188 -3.45 18.79 -9.36
CA MET A 188 -4.50 19.74 -9.76
C MET A 188 -5.83 19.05 -10.03
N ASN A 189 -6.90 19.52 -9.37
CA ASN A 189 -8.27 19.23 -9.77
C ASN A 189 -8.70 20.19 -10.89
N LEU A 190 -8.90 19.66 -12.09
CA LEU A 190 -9.39 20.41 -13.24
C LEU A 190 -10.91 20.59 -13.10
N LYS A 191 -11.38 21.80 -12.78
CA LYS A 191 -12.83 22.08 -12.57
C LYS A 191 -13.62 22.22 -13.87
N TYR A 192 -13.41 21.30 -14.80
CA TYR A 192 -13.96 21.34 -16.15
C TYR A 192 -14.75 20.06 -16.42
N PRO A 193 -16.04 20.00 -16.02
CA PRO A 193 -16.88 18.87 -16.37
C PRO A 193 -17.15 18.89 -17.88
N PRO A 194 -17.18 17.72 -18.55
CA PRO A 194 -17.54 17.66 -19.95
C PRO A 194 -18.98 18.14 -20.10
N LYS A 195 -19.23 19.05 -21.05
CA LYS A 195 -20.54 19.65 -21.30
C LYS A 195 -21.16 19.09 -22.57
N GLN A 196 -20.34 18.91 -23.60
CA GLN A 196 -20.79 18.57 -24.94
C GLN A 196 -20.65 17.08 -25.22
N TRP A 197 -19.57 16.45 -24.75
CA TRP A 197 -19.23 15.09 -25.11
C TRP A 197 -19.29 14.16 -23.90
N GLN A 198 -19.30 12.86 -24.18
CA GLN A 198 -19.13 11.82 -23.19
C GLN A 198 -18.32 10.68 -23.77
N LEU A 199 -17.46 10.07 -22.96
CA LEU A 199 -16.80 8.82 -23.30
C LEU A 199 -17.75 7.65 -23.06
N VAL A 200 -17.88 6.80 -24.07
CA VAL A 200 -18.71 5.59 -24.03
C VAL A 200 -17.80 4.40 -24.26
N LYS A 201 -17.85 3.42 -23.36
CA LYS A 201 -17.09 2.17 -23.47
C LYS A 201 -18.08 1.03 -23.74
N ASP A 202 -17.95 0.34 -24.86
CA ASP A 202 -18.80 -0.82 -25.23
C ASP A 202 -20.30 -0.53 -25.15
N GLY A 203 -20.71 0.69 -25.55
CA GLY A 203 -22.09 1.15 -25.46
C GLY A 203 -22.56 1.52 -24.06
N GLN A 204 -21.72 1.39 -23.03
CA GLN A 204 -22.01 1.77 -21.65
C GLN A 204 -21.41 3.14 -21.31
N HIS A 205 -22.18 3.93 -20.56
CA HIS A 205 -21.80 5.25 -20.05
C HIS A 205 -20.87 5.15 -18.83
N VAL A 206 -19.72 4.48 -18.98
CA VAL A 206 -18.77 4.23 -17.89
C VAL A 206 -17.43 4.85 -18.25
N SER A 207 -17.22 6.11 -17.86
CA SER A 207 -15.91 6.74 -17.89
C SER A 207 -15.45 7.03 -16.47
N GLY A 208 -14.22 6.68 -16.13
CA GLY A 208 -13.61 7.06 -14.85
C GLY A 208 -13.59 8.58 -14.68
N THR A 209 -13.55 9.06 -13.43
CA THR A 209 -13.53 10.49 -13.10
C THR A 209 -12.38 11.23 -13.77
N ARG A 210 -11.19 10.60 -13.84
CA ARG A 210 -10.02 11.15 -14.56
C ARG A 210 -10.30 11.32 -16.06
N HIS A 211 -10.86 10.31 -16.73
CA HIS A 211 -11.22 10.41 -18.15
C HIS A 211 -12.27 11.49 -18.41
N ALA A 212 -13.27 11.61 -17.54
CA ALA A 212 -14.28 12.65 -17.64
C ALA A 212 -13.67 14.05 -17.46
N GLY A 213 -12.80 14.23 -16.45
CA GLY A 213 -12.10 15.50 -16.22
C GLY A 213 -11.17 15.89 -17.38
N ALA A 214 -10.46 14.92 -17.96
CA ALA A 214 -9.61 15.17 -19.11
C ALA A 214 -10.39 15.53 -20.37
N LEU A 215 -11.50 14.83 -20.64
CA LEU A 215 -12.38 15.18 -21.75
C LEU A 215 -12.95 16.59 -21.56
N GLY A 216 -13.46 16.90 -20.37
CA GLY A 216 -14.01 18.23 -20.09
C GLY A 216 -12.98 19.34 -20.16
N PHE A 217 -11.73 19.08 -19.77
CA PHE A 217 -10.65 20.05 -19.96
C PHE A 217 -10.23 20.19 -21.43
N ALA A 218 -10.17 19.09 -22.20
CA ALA A 218 -9.94 19.16 -23.65
C ALA A 218 -11.06 19.91 -24.39
N GLU A 219 -12.32 19.74 -23.98
CA GLU A 219 -13.45 20.55 -24.47
C GLU A 219 -13.22 22.04 -24.20
N HIS A 220 -12.78 22.39 -22.99
CA HIS A 220 -12.51 23.78 -22.64
C HIS A 220 -11.39 24.37 -23.51
N LEU A 221 -10.27 23.65 -23.65
CA LEU A 221 -9.14 24.08 -24.48
C LEU A 221 -9.55 24.28 -25.95
N SER A 222 -10.51 23.49 -26.47
CA SER A 222 -10.98 23.62 -27.85
C SER A 222 -11.72 24.94 -28.14
N GLY A 223 -12.17 25.63 -27.09
CA GLY A 223 -12.84 26.92 -27.19
C GLY A 223 -11.91 28.13 -27.03
N ILE A 224 -10.62 27.92 -26.78
CA ILE A 224 -9.66 29.01 -26.52
C ILE A 224 -9.03 29.54 -27.80
N THR A 225 -8.66 28.66 -28.72
CA THR A 225 -7.88 29.01 -29.91
C THR A 225 -8.59 28.58 -31.20
N ASP A 226 -8.78 29.52 -32.12
CA ASP A 226 -9.52 29.25 -33.36
C ASP A 226 -8.75 28.35 -34.35
N ASN A 227 -7.41 28.25 -34.25
CA ASN A 227 -6.59 27.49 -35.23
C ASN A 227 -5.28 26.87 -34.70
N SER A 228 -4.85 27.14 -33.46
CA SER A 228 -3.63 26.55 -32.88
C SER A 228 -3.96 25.57 -31.76
N LEU A 229 -3.10 24.59 -31.52
CA LEU A 229 -3.32 23.62 -30.45
C LEU A 229 -3.00 24.27 -29.09
N ALA A 230 -4.02 24.62 -28.31
CA ALA A 230 -3.87 25.23 -26.97
C ALA A 230 -3.16 24.29 -25.97
N GLY A 231 -3.31 22.98 -26.14
CA GLY A 231 -2.70 21.97 -25.30
C GLY A 231 -3.10 20.55 -25.67
N VAL A 232 -2.61 19.57 -24.90
CA VAL A 232 -2.96 18.15 -25.02
C VAL A 232 -3.16 17.57 -23.63
N VAL A 233 -4.19 16.73 -23.46
CA VAL A 233 -4.45 16.06 -22.18
C VAL A 233 -4.20 14.57 -22.33
N PHE A 234 -3.36 14.03 -21.48
CA PHE A 234 -3.04 12.62 -21.40
C PHE A 234 -3.68 12.01 -20.15
N VAL A 235 -4.28 10.83 -20.28
CA VAL A 235 -4.81 10.06 -19.17
C VAL A 235 -4.38 8.62 -19.26
N ARG A 236 -3.82 8.09 -18.17
CA ARG A 236 -3.68 6.64 -17.98
C ARG A 236 -4.78 6.13 -17.07
N SER A 237 -5.42 5.03 -17.47
CA SER A 237 -6.36 4.34 -16.59
C SER A 237 -5.64 3.42 -15.61
N ASP A 238 -6.22 3.23 -14.42
CA ASP A 238 -5.83 2.16 -13.50
C ASP A 238 -6.00 0.78 -14.15
N ALA A 239 -6.98 0.63 -15.03
CA ALA A 239 -7.23 -0.58 -15.81
C ALA A 239 -6.29 -0.73 -17.03
N GLY A 240 -5.32 0.18 -17.19
CA GLY A 240 -4.39 0.21 -18.31
C GLY A 240 -4.87 1.05 -19.50
N GLY A 241 -3.94 1.30 -20.41
CA GLY A 241 -4.12 2.14 -21.59
C GLY A 241 -3.93 3.63 -21.31
N VAL A 242 -3.34 4.32 -22.30
CA VAL A 242 -3.19 5.77 -22.33
C VAL A 242 -4.16 6.34 -23.35
N HIS A 243 -4.86 7.41 -22.97
CA HIS A 243 -5.74 8.16 -23.82
C HIS A 243 -5.18 9.57 -23.99
N THR A 244 -5.00 9.99 -25.22
CA THR A 244 -4.51 11.31 -25.58
C THR A 244 -5.65 12.11 -26.19
N PHE A 245 -6.14 13.11 -25.46
CA PHE A 245 -7.22 13.99 -25.89
C PHE A 245 -6.66 15.22 -26.60
N LEU A 246 -7.09 15.40 -27.84
CA LEU A 246 -6.82 16.60 -28.62
C LEU A 246 -7.99 17.59 -28.54
N PRO A 247 -7.76 18.84 -28.17
CA PRO A 247 -8.78 19.88 -28.08
C PRO A 247 -9.16 20.44 -29.45
N LEU A 248 -9.72 19.59 -30.30
CA LEU A 248 -10.31 19.98 -31.58
C LEU A 248 -11.79 20.32 -31.37
N LYS A 249 -12.41 21.02 -32.34
CA LYS A 249 -13.86 21.31 -32.35
C LYS A 249 -14.72 20.07 -32.11
N THR A 250 -14.23 18.91 -32.54
CA THR A 250 -14.71 17.60 -32.12
C THR A 250 -13.53 16.90 -31.44
N PRO A 251 -13.54 16.76 -30.10
CA PRO A 251 -12.44 16.14 -29.39
C PRO A 251 -12.14 14.75 -29.94
N VAL A 252 -10.86 14.49 -30.19
CA VAL A 252 -10.36 13.18 -30.63
C VAL A 252 -9.55 12.60 -29.50
N ALA A 253 -9.82 11.34 -29.16
CA ALA A 253 -9.06 10.58 -28.18
C ALA A 253 -8.29 9.44 -28.88
N TYR A 254 -6.96 9.51 -28.87
CA TYR A 254 -6.12 8.41 -29.34
C TYR A 254 -5.83 7.46 -28.18
N HIS A 255 -5.99 6.15 -28.43
CA HIS A 255 -5.68 5.10 -27.47
C HIS A 255 -4.36 4.42 -27.81
N CYS A 256 -3.48 4.23 -26.82
CA CYS A 256 -2.35 3.32 -26.91
C CYS A 256 -2.24 2.43 -25.66
N GLY A 257 -1.87 1.16 -25.85
CA GLY A 257 -1.70 0.21 -24.76
C GLY A 257 -0.56 0.60 -23.81
N THR A 258 -0.79 0.44 -22.51
CA THR A 258 0.25 0.52 -21.47
C THR A 258 0.86 -0.85 -21.23
N LYS A 259 1.89 -0.88 -20.40
CA LYS A 259 2.28 -2.10 -19.68
C LYS A 259 1.04 -2.73 -19.04
N GLN A 260 0.73 -3.97 -19.41
CA GLN A 260 -0.39 -4.71 -18.86
C GLN A 260 0.07 -5.49 -17.63
N HIS A 261 -0.80 -5.61 -16.64
CA HIS A 261 -0.60 -6.56 -15.56
C HIS A 261 -0.70 -7.98 -16.14
N PRO A 262 0.25 -8.87 -15.88
CA PRO A 262 0.15 -10.27 -16.26
C PRO A 262 -1.19 -10.86 -15.84
N THR A 263 -1.81 -11.57 -16.76
CA THR A 263 -3.03 -12.35 -16.51
C THR A 263 -2.70 -13.59 -15.69
N GLN A 264 -3.73 -14.21 -15.10
CA GLN A 264 -3.60 -15.47 -14.38
C GLN A 264 -2.94 -16.56 -15.25
N GLU A 265 -3.31 -16.60 -16.53
CA GLU A 265 -2.82 -17.56 -17.52
C GLU A 265 -1.34 -17.33 -17.83
N GLU A 266 -0.91 -16.07 -18.01
CA GLU A 266 0.49 -15.71 -18.23
C GLU A 266 1.36 -16.06 -17.01
N VAL A 267 0.89 -15.74 -15.80
CA VAL A 267 1.61 -16.11 -14.57
C VAL A 267 1.68 -17.62 -14.41
N LEU A 268 0.58 -18.34 -14.68
CA LEU A 268 0.58 -19.81 -14.62
C LEU A 268 1.56 -20.40 -15.65
N ALA A 269 1.59 -19.88 -16.89
CA ALA A 269 2.51 -20.33 -17.92
C ALA A 269 3.98 -20.09 -17.52
N ALA A 270 4.28 -18.95 -16.91
CA ALA A 270 5.64 -18.61 -16.46
C ALA A 270 6.10 -19.43 -15.23
N PHE A 271 5.18 -19.71 -14.28
CA PHE A 271 5.54 -20.22 -12.96
C PHE A 271 5.11 -21.65 -12.66
N LYS A 272 4.19 -22.29 -13.40
CA LYS A 272 3.72 -23.66 -13.09
C LYS A 272 4.87 -24.66 -13.03
N ASN A 273 5.70 -24.70 -14.08
CA ASN A 273 6.86 -25.60 -14.13
C ASN A 273 7.92 -25.23 -13.09
N ARG A 274 8.15 -23.93 -12.85
CA ARG A 274 9.09 -23.46 -11.81
C ARG A 274 8.64 -23.89 -10.42
N ALA A 275 7.35 -23.75 -10.11
CA ALA A 275 6.79 -24.15 -8.84
C ALA A 275 6.84 -25.67 -8.63
N MET A 276 6.61 -26.45 -9.69
CA MET A 276 6.73 -27.91 -9.62
C MET A 276 8.18 -28.39 -9.48
N HIS A 277 9.14 -27.69 -10.07
CA HIS A 277 10.55 -28.13 -10.08
C HIS A 277 11.36 -27.58 -8.90
N PHE A 278 11.16 -26.31 -8.54
CA PHE A 278 11.91 -25.60 -7.50
C PHE A 278 11.08 -25.28 -6.26
N GLY A 279 9.76 -25.44 -6.32
CA GLY A 279 8.88 -25.20 -5.19
C GLY A 279 8.79 -26.38 -4.24
N GLN A 280 8.03 -26.18 -3.17
CA GLN A 280 7.77 -27.20 -2.15
C GLN A 280 6.29 -27.57 -2.14
N GLN A 281 5.97 -28.87 -2.05
CA GLN A 281 4.59 -29.29 -1.83
C GLN A 281 4.17 -29.01 -0.40
N MET A 282 3.06 -28.29 -0.26
CA MET A 282 2.54 -27.87 1.02
C MET A 282 1.03 -28.04 1.09
N VAL A 283 0.54 -28.15 2.33
CA VAL A 283 -0.87 -28.24 2.67
C VAL A 283 -1.21 -27.16 3.69
N LYS A 284 -2.42 -26.60 3.58
CA LYS A 284 -2.91 -25.64 4.56
C LYS A 284 -3.26 -26.39 5.83
N MET A 285 -2.70 -26.00 6.97
CA MET A 285 -3.07 -26.60 8.27
C MET A 285 -4.02 -25.72 9.06
N ALA A 286 -3.97 -24.42 8.80
CA ALA A 286 -4.72 -23.44 9.55
C ALA A 286 -6.23 -23.54 9.29
N PRO A 287 -7.08 -23.90 10.28
CA PRO A 287 -8.51 -23.68 10.15
C PRO A 287 -8.86 -22.22 9.86
N SER A 288 -9.96 -22.04 9.13
CA SER A 288 -10.51 -20.73 8.81
C SER A 288 -11.90 -20.63 9.42
N MET A 289 -12.28 -19.42 9.82
CA MET A 289 -13.67 -19.17 10.17
C MET A 289 -14.46 -19.00 8.88
N ALA A 290 -15.65 -19.59 8.80
CA ALA A 290 -16.53 -19.38 7.67
C ALA A 290 -17.99 -19.38 8.09
N ARG A 291 -18.83 -18.74 7.29
CA ARG A 291 -20.29 -18.77 7.42
C ARG A 291 -20.95 -18.79 6.04
N PRO A 292 -22.22 -19.20 5.94
CA PRO A 292 -23.02 -18.92 4.76
C PRO A 292 -23.05 -17.40 4.48
N GLY A 293 -22.93 -17.04 3.22
CA GLY A 293 -23.21 -15.70 2.72
C GLY A 293 -24.71 -15.45 2.63
N HIS A 294 -25.12 -14.19 2.75
CA HIS A 294 -26.51 -13.78 2.57
C HIS A 294 -26.70 -13.12 1.21
N ALA A 295 -27.72 -13.50 0.44
CA ALA A 295 -28.04 -12.80 -0.82
C ALA A 295 -28.17 -11.27 -0.62
N GLY A 296 -27.48 -10.50 -1.46
CA GLY A 296 -27.40 -9.03 -1.37
C GLY A 296 -26.28 -8.50 -0.46
N GLU A 297 -25.59 -9.37 0.29
CA GLU A 297 -24.44 -8.99 1.12
C GLU A 297 -23.26 -8.57 0.24
N ILE A 298 -22.58 -7.49 0.63
CA ILE A 298 -21.34 -7.04 -0.01
C ILE A 298 -20.16 -7.39 0.89
N VAL A 299 -19.32 -8.31 0.44
CA VAL A 299 -18.10 -8.72 1.13
C VAL A 299 -16.91 -7.99 0.52
N LYS A 300 -16.11 -7.32 1.36
CA LYS A 300 -14.86 -6.67 0.95
C LYS A 300 -13.67 -7.52 1.37
N THR A 301 -12.81 -7.87 0.42
CA THR A 301 -11.53 -8.53 0.68
C THR A 301 -10.45 -7.48 0.84
N VAL A 302 -9.86 -7.44 2.03
CA VAL A 302 -8.83 -6.46 2.42
C VAL A 302 -7.52 -7.18 2.69
N VAL A 303 -6.46 -6.92 1.92
CA VAL A 303 -5.14 -7.57 2.10
C VAL A 303 -4.06 -6.49 2.23
N GLY A 304 -3.29 -6.53 3.33
CA GLY A 304 -2.34 -5.47 3.70
C GLY A 304 -3.03 -4.12 3.80
N GLY A 305 -4.22 -4.10 4.43
CA GLY A 305 -5.15 -2.97 4.53
C GLY A 305 -5.86 -2.53 3.24
N ARG A 306 -5.45 -3.02 2.06
CA ARG A 306 -6.05 -2.64 0.75
C ARG A 306 -7.26 -3.47 0.39
N THR A 307 -8.37 -2.82 0.03
CA THR A 307 -9.51 -3.52 -0.59
C THR A 307 -9.12 -3.97 -2.00
N ILE A 308 -8.84 -5.26 -2.16
CA ILE A 308 -8.45 -5.86 -3.45
C ILE A 308 -9.64 -6.40 -4.24
N MET A 309 -10.78 -6.61 -3.58
CA MET A 309 -12.00 -7.12 -4.21
C MET A 309 -13.24 -6.76 -3.38
N GLN A 310 -14.34 -6.51 -4.07
CA GLN A 310 -15.67 -6.42 -3.49
C GLN A 310 -16.60 -7.41 -4.21
N THR A 311 -17.22 -8.31 -3.46
CA THR A 311 -18.09 -9.36 -4.00
C THR A 311 -19.50 -9.18 -3.48
N LEU A 312 -20.47 -9.00 -4.38
CA LEU A 312 -21.88 -9.11 -4.06
C LEU A 312 -22.24 -10.59 -4.01
N ILE A 313 -22.82 -11.03 -2.89
CA ILE A 313 -23.34 -12.38 -2.75
C ILE A 313 -24.66 -12.46 -3.50
N GLU A 314 -24.69 -13.22 -4.59
CA GLU A 314 -25.86 -13.30 -5.47
C GLU A 314 -26.92 -14.25 -4.91
N ASN A 315 -26.51 -15.26 -4.14
CA ASN A 315 -27.37 -16.28 -3.57
C ASN A 315 -26.73 -16.93 -2.34
N ASP A 316 -27.53 -17.69 -1.61
CA ASP A 316 -27.12 -18.36 -0.36
C ASP A 316 -26.24 -19.60 -0.59
N CYS A 317 -25.79 -19.87 -1.83
CA CYS A 317 -24.87 -20.96 -2.16
C CYS A 317 -23.39 -20.52 -2.12
N GLN A 318 -23.09 -19.42 -1.43
CA GLN A 318 -21.73 -18.91 -1.25
C GLN A 318 -21.36 -18.91 0.24
N MET A 319 -20.07 -19.06 0.52
CA MET A 319 -19.50 -19.04 1.86
C MET A 319 -18.60 -17.82 1.99
N VAL A 320 -18.76 -17.07 3.08
CA VAL A 320 -17.84 -16.02 3.49
C VAL A 320 -16.79 -16.66 4.38
N VAL A 321 -15.54 -16.62 3.94
CA VAL A 321 -14.39 -17.20 4.64
C VAL A 321 -13.52 -16.08 5.17
N GLU A 322 -13.21 -16.14 6.46
CA GLU A 322 -12.25 -15.29 7.12
C GLU A 322 -10.93 -16.04 7.23
N GLU A 323 -9.93 -15.57 6.47
CA GLU A 323 -8.61 -16.17 6.48
C GLU A 323 -7.92 -15.90 7.81
N ALA A 324 -7.11 -16.86 8.28
CA ALA A 324 -6.38 -16.71 9.52
C ALA A 324 -5.07 -15.91 9.32
N THR A 325 -5.15 -14.80 8.60
CA THR A 325 -4.05 -13.82 8.44
C THR A 325 -4.14 -12.73 9.50
N GLU A 326 -3.09 -11.91 9.61
CA GLU A 326 -3.11 -10.73 10.49
C GLU A 326 -4.25 -9.77 10.12
N ASP A 327 -4.47 -9.53 8.82
CA ASP A 327 -5.59 -8.71 8.32
C ASP A 327 -6.99 -9.34 8.48
N ARG A 328 -7.06 -10.64 8.83
CA ARG A 328 -8.31 -11.40 8.91
C ARG A 328 -9.23 -11.21 7.70
N HIS A 329 -8.63 -11.27 6.51
CA HIS A 329 -9.31 -10.87 5.29
C HIS A 329 -10.49 -11.80 4.96
N LEU A 330 -11.61 -11.18 4.59
CA LEU A 330 -12.80 -11.91 4.15
C LEU A 330 -12.73 -12.18 2.65
N TYR A 331 -13.09 -13.38 2.22
CA TYR A 331 -13.28 -13.70 0.81
C TYR A 331 -14.47 -14.63 0.62
N VAL A 332 -15.03 -14.62 -0.59
CA VAL A 332 -16.23 -15.40 -0.93
C VAL A 332 -15.82 -16.61 -1.76
N LEU A 333 -16.36 -17.78 -1.39
CA LEU A 333 -16.23 -19.01 -2.18
C LEU A 333 -17.60 -19.58 -2.53
N PRO A 334 -17.80 -20.11 -3.75
CA PRO A 334 -18.93 -20.99 -4.02
C PRO A 334 -18.93 -22.19 -3.05
N LEU A 335 -20.10 -22.61 -2.56
CA LEU A 335 -20.25 -23.68 -1.57
C LEU A 335 -19.55 -24.99 -2.01
N GLN A 336 -19.61 -25.33 -3.29
CA GLN A 336 -18.91 -26.49 -3.83
C GLN A 336 -17.37 -26.36 -3.70
N LYS A 337 -16.82 -25.18 -4.05
CA LYS A 337 -15.37 -24.90 -3.91
C LYS A 337 -14.97 -24.88 -2.43
N PHE A 338 -15.84 -24.41 -1.55
CA PHE A 338 -15.63 -24.46 -0.10
C PHE A 338 -15.55 -25.90 0.41
N LYS A 339 -16.51 -26.77 0.05
CA LYS A 339 -16.52 -28.20 0.43
C LYS A 339 -15.32 -28.99 -0.09
N LEU A 340 -14.72 -28.58 -1.21
CA LEU A 340 -13.46 -29.15 -1.69
C LEU A 340 -12.27 -28.72 -0.83
N ARG A 341 -12.25 -27.44 -0.39
CA ARG A 341 -11.13 -26.82 0.33
C ARG A 341 -11.14 -27.07 1.84
N PHE A 342 -12.29 -27.36 2.41
CA PHE A 342 -12.49 -27.52 3.85
C PHE A 342 -13.30 -28.78 4.14
N LEU A 343 -12.95 -29.47 5.23
CA LEU A 343 -13.68 -30.64 5.68
C LEU A 343 -15.05 -30.20 6.22
N TRP A 344 -16.12 -30.41 5.46
CA TRP A 344 -17.47 -29.96 5.82
C TRP A 344 -17.91 -30.43 7.22
N ASN A 345 -17.58 -31.68 7.57
CA ASN A 345 -17.93 -32.29 8.85
C ASN A 345 -16.96 -31.93 9.99
N SER A 346 -15.92 -31.11 9.74
CA SER A 346 -14.99 -30.61 10.77
C SER A 346 -15.47 -29.33 11.43
N CYS A 347 -16.69 -28.90 11.13
CA CYS A 347 -17.28 -27.68 11.66
C CYS A 347 -17.36 -27.75 13.18
N VAL A 348 -16.59 -26.90 13.85
CA VAL A 348 -16.66 -26.71 15.30
C VAL A 348 -17.36 -25.39 15.55
N GLU A 349 -18.39 -25.41 16.39
CA GLU A 349 -18.98 -24.17 16.90
C GLU A 349 -17.91 -23.38 17.64
N LEU A 350 -17.95 -22.05 17.55
CA LEU A 350 -17.03 -21.23 18.34
C LEU A 350 -17.46 -21.33 19.82
N ASP A 351 -17.00 -22.34 20.55
CA ASP A 351 -17.31 -22.55 21.97
C ASP A 351 -16.86 -21.37 22.83
N GLU A 352 -17.39 -21.24 24.05
CA GLU A 352 -16.90 -20.24 25.01
C GLU A 352 -15.40 -20.45 25.27
N PRO A 353 -14.57 -19.44 25.02
CA PRO A 353 -13.14 -19.60 25.23
C PRO A 353 -12.86 -19.78 26.73
N THR A 354 -12.34 -20.94 27.12
CA THR A 354 -11.63 -21.09 28.40
C THR A 354 -10.26 -20.41 28.29
N LEU A 355 -10.24 -19.09 28.14
CA LEU A 355 -9.01 -18.30 28.08
C LEU A 355 -8.57 -17.91 29.50
N SER A 356 -7.34 -18.27 29.83
CA SER A 356 -6.57 -17.71 30.94
C SER A 356 -5.75 -16.52 30.41
N GLY A 357 -6.10 -15.29 30.79
CA GLY A 357 -5.40 -14.07 30.37
C GLY A 357 -5.94 -12.82 31.11
N PRO A 358 -5.31 -11.65 30.94
CA PRO A 358 -5.77 -10.41 31.58
C PRO A 358 -7.21 -10.07 31.18
N ASP A 359 -8.00 -9.61 32.15
CA ASP A 359 -9.46 -9.41 31.99
C ASP A 359 -9.84 -8.59 30.75
N ALA A 360 -9.06 -7.58 30.39
CA ALA A 360 -9.34 -6.71 29.24
C ALA A 360 -9.13 -7.41 27.87
N LEU A 361 -8.04 -8.18 27.71
CA LEU A 361 -7.79 -8.93 26.47
C LEU A 361 -8.78 -10.09 26.35
N LYS A 362 -9.09 -10.75 27.46
CA LYS A 362 -10.11 -11.79 27.54
C LYS A 362 -11.47 -11.24 27.10
N ALA A 363 -11.92 -10.12 27.68
CA ALA A 363 -13.17 -9.47 27.33
C ALA A 363 -13.22 -9.01 25.85
N TYR A 364 -12.10 -8.51 25.31
CA TYR A 364 -12.02 -8.15 23.89
C TYR A 364 -12.18 -9.37 22.97
N VAL A 365 -11.42 -10.43 23.22
CA VAL A 365 -11.48 -11.67 22.43
C VAL A 365 -12.84 -12.35 22.57
N GLU A 366 -13.42 -12.38 23.77
CA GLU A 366 -14.77 -12.89 24.01
C GLU A 366 -15.83 -12.09 23.26
N LYS A 367 -15.75 -10.75 23.31
CA LYS A 367 -16.67 -9.88 22.56
C LYS A 367 -16.56 -10.13 21.06
N GLU A 368 -15.35 -10.23 20.54
CA GLU A 368 -15.13 -10.47 19.12
C GLU A 368 -15.62 -11.87 18.68
N LEU A 369 -15.30 -12.92 19.44
CA LEU A 369 -15.79 -14.27 19.17
C LEU A 369 -17.32 -14.36 19.28
N THR A 370 -17.91 -13.64 20.24
CA THR A 370 -19.36 -13.53 20.38
C THR A 370 -19.97 -12.87 19.15
N GLN A 371 -19.41 -11.74 18.69
CA GLN A 371 -19.86 -11.08 17.47
C GLN A 371 -19.74 -11.99 16.24
N LYS A 372 -18.65 -12.74 16.11
CA LYS A 372 -18.46 -13.71 15.03
C LYS A 372 -19.46 -14.85 15.10
N ARG A 373 -19.77 -15.34 16.30
CA ARG A 373 -20.80 -16.36 16.55
C ARG A 373 -22.19 -15.85 16.19
N GLU A 374 -22.54 -14.63 16.58
CA GLU A 374 -23.80 -13.97 16.21
C GLU A 374 -23.92 -13.76 14.70
N GLN A 375 -22.81 -13.52 14.02
CA GLN A 375 -22.74 -13.48 12.56
C GLN A 375 -22.82 -14.89 11.92
N GLY A 376 -22.81 -15.97 12.70
CA GLY A 376 -22.90 -17.35 12.22
C GLY A 376 -21.58 -17.96 11.76
N PHE A 377 -20.43 -17.35 12.10
CA PHE A 377 -19.12 -17.95 11.81
C PHE A 377 -18.88 -19.20 12.64
N LYS A 378 -18.33 -20.21 11.97
CA LYS A 378 -17.88 -21.48 12.55
C LYS A 378 -16.47 -21.79 12.10
N LEU A 379 -15.77 -22.65 12.83
CA LEU A 379 -14.39 -23.01 12.50
C LEU A 379 -14.36 -24.25 11.61
N TYR A 380 -13.64 -24.17 10.49
CA TYR A 380 -13.49 -25.28 9.55
C TYR A 380 -12.03 -25.65 9.33
N CYS A 381 -11.71 -26.94 9.42
CA CYS A 381 -10.39 -27.44 9.11
C CYS A 381 -10.18 -27.50 7.59
N PRO A 382 -8.99 -27.13 7.08
CA PRO A 382 -8.68 -27.28 5.66
C PRO A 382 -8.68 -28.77 5.30
N ASN A 383 -9.04 -29.05 4.04
CA ASN A 383 -8.92 -30.40 3.50
C ASN A 383 -7.43 -30.73 3.26
N PRO A 384 -6.85 -31.73 3.96
CA PRO A 384 -5.44 -32.09 3.85
C PRO A 384 -5.07 -32.64 2.46
N ASP A 385 -6.04 -33.09 1.67
CA ASP A 385 -5.80 -33.61 0.32
C ASP A 385 -5.50 -32.49 -0.69
N ILE A 386 -5.82 -31.24 -0.35
CA ILE A 386 -5.58 -30.09 -1.21
C ILE A 386 -4.12 -29.62 -1.09
N ARG A 387 -3.29 -30.27 -1.89
CA ARG A 387 -1.86 -30.00 -2.06
C ARG A 387 -1.62 -28.82 -3.00
N ARG A 388 -0.59 -28.03 -2.70
CA ARG A 388 -0.15 -26.90 -3.52
C ARG A 388 1.36 -26.90 -3.62
N TRP A 389 1.88 -26.59 -4.79
CA TRP A 389 3.29 -26.21 -4.96
C TRP A 389 3.46 -24.76 -4.57
N MET A 390 4.36 -24.48 -3.62
CA MET A 390 4.70 -23.11 -3.22
C MET A 390 6.08 -22.74 -3.76
N TYR A 391 6.11 -21.67 -4.53
CA TYR A 391 7.33 -21.12 -5.14
C TYR A 391 7.63 -19.74 -4.57
N ARG A 392 8.80 -19.57 -3.95
CA ARG A 392 9.22 -18.28 -3.39
C ARG A 392 9.72 -17.36 -4.50
N LEU A 393 9.09 -16.20 -4.68
CA LEU A 393 9.43 -15.20 -5.66
C LEU A 393 10.78 -14.52 -5.35
N THR A 394 11.62 -14.40 -6.37
CA THR A 394 12.87 -13.63 -6.33
C THR A 394 12.70 -12.25 -6.98
N CYS A 395 13.68 -11.35 -6.82
CA CYS A 395 13.71 -10.09 -7.56
C CYS A 395 13.74 -10.30 -9.09
N ASP A 396 14.43 -11.34 -9.55
CA ASP A 396 14.53 -11.69 -10.99
C ASP A 396 13.19 -12.17 -11.55
N ASP A 397 12.44 -12.95 -10.77
CA ASP A 397 11.10 -13.39 -11.15
C ASP A 397 10.16 -12.19 -11.34
N ILE A 398 10.23 -11.22 -10.43
CA ILE A 398 9.39 -10.02 -10.49
C ILE A 398 9.77 -9.16 -11.68
N SER A 399 11.06 -8.85 -11.87
CA SER A 399 11.49 -7.99 -12.97
C SER A 399 11.19 -8.57 -14.36
N LYS A 400 11.28 -9.90 -14.52
CA LYS A 400 11.07 -10.57 -15.81
C LYS A 400 9.60 -10.90 -16.10
N HIS A 401 8.87 -11.42 -15.12
CA HIS A 401 7.54 -12.00 -15.36
C HIS A 401 6.41 -11.19 -14.72
N LEU A 402 6.70 -10.40 -13.70
CA LEU A 402 5.71 -9.60 -12.95
C LEU A 402 6.13 -8.14 -12.96
N SER A 403 6.54 -7.65 -14.13
CA SER A 403 7.32 -6.42 -14.27
C SER A 403 6.55 -5.15 -13.87
N THR A 404 5.23 -5.23 -13.67
CA THR A 404 4.43 -4.16 -13.07
C THR A 404 4.43 -4.17 -11.55
N GLY A 405 4.93 -5.24 -10.90
CA GLY A 405 4.78 -5.49 -9.46
C GLY A 405 3.41 -6.06 -9.07
N PHE A 406 2.60 -6.48 -10.06
CA PHE A 406 1.24 -6.98 -9.84
C PHE A 406 0.90 -8.07 -10.86
N PHE A 407 -0.17 -8.84 -10.62
CA PHE A 407 -0.84 -9.67 -11.62
C PHE A 407 -2.35 -9.78 -11.33
N HIS A 408 -3.16 -10.12 -12.34
CA HIS A 408 -4.57 -10.41 -12.14
C HIS A 408 -4.78 -11.85 -11.71
N ALA A 409 -5.39 -12.03 -10.54
CA ALA A 409 -5.86 -13.33 -10.09
C ALA A 409 -7.06 -13.80 -10.93
N LYS A 410 -7.36 -15.11 -10.90
CA LYS A 410 -8.49 -15.71 -11.62
C LYS A 410 -9.86 -15.09 -11.31
N TRP A 411 -10.02 -14.52 -10.12
CA TRP A 411 -11.24 -13.84 -9.69
C TRP A 411 -11.24 -12.33 -9.96
N GLY A 412 -10.30 -11.84 -10.79
CA GLY A 412 -10.21 -10.46 -11.24
C GLY A 412 -9.44 -9.52 -10.32
N ALA A 413 -9.14 -9.91 -9.08
CA ALA A 413 -8.39 -9.06 -8.15
C ALA A 413 -6.96 -8.82 -8.65
N LEU A 414 -6.49 -7.59 -8.46
CA LEU A 414 -5.11 -7.23 -8.73
C LEU A 414 -4.25 -7.55 -7.50
N MET A 415 -3.29 -8.46 -7.66
CA MET A 415 -2.46 -8.98 -6.59
C MET A 415 -1.08 -8.30 -6.58
N PRO A 416 -0.72 -7.51 -5.55
CA PRO A 416 0.61 -6.93 -5.43
C PRO A 416 1.64 -7.99 -5.05
N VAL A 417 2.78 -8.03 -5.72
CA VAL A 417 3.85 -9.00 -5.43
C VAL A 417 5.12 -8.34 -4.93
N GLN A 418 5.81 -8.99 -4.01
CA GLN A 418 7.10 -8.55 -3.47
C GLN A 418 8.10 -9.71 -3.42
N PRO A 419 9.41 -9.41 -3.48
CA PRO A 419 10.43 -10.44 -3.28
C PRO A 419 10.21 -11.18 -1.95
N GLY A 420 10.28 -12.51 -1.98
CA GLY A 420 10.06 -13.36 -0.81
C GLY A 420 8.64 -13.86 -0.62
N ASP A 421 7.65 -13.33 -1.35
CA ASP A 421 6.30 -13.90 -1.43
C ASP A 421 6.28 -15.27 -2.07
N PHE A 422 5.17 -16.00 -1.93
CA PHE A 422 4.99 -17.30 -2.52
C PHE A 422 3.89 -17.30 -3.56
N LEU A 423 4.16 -17.84 -4.75
CA LEU A 423 3.12 -18.27 -5.67
C LEU A 423 2.72 -19.70 -5.34
N ALA A 424 1.44 -19.93 -5.10
CA ALA A 424 0.88 -21.23 -4.80
C ALA A 424 0.08 -21.76 -6.00
N VAL A 425 0.49 -22.92 -6.52
CA VAL A 425 -0.15 -23.60 -7.64
C VAL A 425 -0.72 -24.93 -7.15
N PRO A 426 -2.06 -25.09 -7.01
CA PRO A 426 -2.66 -26.36 -6.62
C PRO A 426 -2.32 -27.48 -7.59
N PHE A 427 -2.22 -28.69 -7.06
CA PHE A 427 -1.89 -29.87 -7.86
C PHE A 427 -2.93 -30.15 -8.97
N GLU A 428 -4.21 -29.86 -8.71
CA GLU A 428 -5.34 -30.24 -9.58
C GLU A 428 -6.08 -29.04 -10.16
N MET A 429 -5.53 -27.82 -10.05
CA MET A 429 -6.21 -26.62 -10.51
C MET A 429 -5.32 -25.78 -11.40
N ASP A 430 -5.90 -25.27 -12.48
CA ASP A 430 -5.30 -24.23 -13.32
C ASP A 430 -5.57 -22.86 -12.71
N GLU A 431 -4.98 -22.63 -11.54
CA GLU A 431 -4.90 -21.32 -10.89
C GLU A 431 -3.61 -21.18 -10.08
N VAL A 432 -3.10 -19.95 -10.01
CA VAL A 432 -2.06 -19.51 -9.09
C VAL A 432 -2.66 -18.54 -8.07
N TYR A 433 -2.18 -18.59 -6.84
CA TYR A 433 -2.49 -17.56 -5.84
C TYR A 433 -1.20 -16.97 -5.31
N LEU A 434 -1.31 -15.73 -4.83
CA LEU A 434 -0.28 -15.14 -4.00
C LEU A 434 -0.51 -15.54 -2.54
N ILE A 435 0.56 -16.00 -1.90
CA ILE A 435 0.64 -16.16 -0.45
C ILE A 435 1.73 -15.20 0.03
N PRO A 436 1.33 -14.11 0.71
CA PRO A 436 2.27 -13.21 1.37
C PRO A 436 3.23 -13.99 2.28
N SER A 437 4.52 -13.61 2.30
CA SER A 437 5.55 -14.31 3.05
C SER A 437 5.22 -14.56 4.53
N GLU A 438 4.53 -13.62 5.18
CA GLU A 438 4.07 -13.69 6.57
C GLU A 438 3.01 -14.79 6.76
N ASN A 439 2.14 -15.00 5.76
CA ASN A 439 1.07 -16.00 5.77
C ASN A 439 1.55 -17.41 5.44
N PHE A 440 2.82 -17.59 5.08
CA PHE A 440 3.40 -18.90 4.78
C PHE A 440 3.30 -19.89 5.97
N CYS A 441 3.17 -19.42 7.22
CA CYS A 441 3.07 -20.24 8.44
C CYS A 441 1.75 -21.00 8.54
N LEU A 442 0.76 -20.62 7.73
CA LEU A 442 -0.52 -21.30 7.65
C LEU A 442 -0.41 -22.66 6.94
N TYR A 443 0.78 -22.97 6.42
CA TYR A 443 1.07 -24.13 5.59
C TYR A 443 2.24 -24.93 6.15
N VAL A 444 2.23 -26.24 5.89
CA VAL A 444 3.35 -27.14 6.19
C VAL A 444 3.75 -27.97 4.99
N PRO A 445 5.00 -28.46 4.95
CA PRO A 445 5.42 -29.44 3.97
C PRO A 445 4.52 -30.68 4.00
N TRP A 446 4.15 -31.17 2.82
CA TRP A 446 3.39 -32.41 2.70
C TRP A 446 4.31 -33.61 2.97
N SER A 447 3.93 -34.48 3.92
CA SER A 447 4.74 -35.61 4.40
C SER A 447 4.71 -36.85 3.49
N GLY A 448 3.97 -36.81 2.38
CA GLY A 448 3.82 -37.93 1.45
C GLY A 448 2.97 -39.12 1.96
N THR A 449 2.77 -39.26 3.28
CA THR A 449 2.04 -40.39 3.88
C THR A 449 0.52 -40.22 3.88
N GLY A 450 0.00 -39.07 3.46
CA GLY A 450 -1.44 -38.74 3.46
C GLY A 450 -2.05 -38.59 4.86
N LYS A 451 -1.41 -39.11 5.89
CA LYS A 451 -1.75 -38.85 7.29
C LYS A 451 -1.16 -37.49 7.67
N LEU A 452 -1.99 -36.47 7.61
CA LEU A 452 -1.72 -35.25 8.35
C LEU A 452 -1.76 -35.65 9.83
N GLU A 453 -0.60 -35.79 10.46
CA GLU A 453 -0.54 -35.76 11.91
C GLU A 453 -1.04 -34.36 12.29
N TRP A 454 -2.30 -34.28 12.73
CA TRP A 454 -2.81 -33.13 13.46
C TRP A 454 -2.05 -33.11 14.79
N ARG A 455 -0.76 -32.76 14.75
CA ARG A 455 0.01 -32.40 15.93
C ARG A 455 -0.78 -31.27 16.55
N THR A 456 -1.17 -31.46 17.81
CA THR A 456 -1.96 -30.57 18.66
C THR A 456 -2.01 -29.14 18.10
N THR A 457 -3.23 -28.72 17.76
CA THR A 457 -3.70 -27.56 16.99
C THR A 457 -3.11 -26.17 17.30
N SER A 458 -2.22 -26.05 18.28
CA SER A 458 -1.54 -24.82 18.61
C SER A 458 -0.49 -24.51 17.53
N ARG A 459 -0.89 -23.78 16.49
CA ARG A 459 -0.03 -23.29 15.38
C ARG A 459 1.17 -22.46 15.84
N PHE A 460 1.06 -21.98 17.06
CA PHE A 460 2.02 -21.16 17.76
C PHE A 460 1.78 -21.41 19.25
N LEU A 461 2.83 -21.31 20.06
CA LEU A 461 2.66 -21.36 21.51
C LEU A 461 1.92 -20.11 21.99
N PRO A 462 0.90 -20.23 22.85
CA PRO A 462 0.36 -19.09 23.57
C PRO A 462 1.44 -18.43 24.44
N GLN A 463 1.28 -17.13 24.68
CA GLN A 463 2.19 -16.35 25.53
C GLN A 463 2.41 -16.99 26.90
N SER A 464 1.34 -17.48 27.55
CA SER A 464 1.42 -18.17 28.84
C SER A 464 2.30 -19.43 28.78
N ASN A 465 2.19 -20.23 27.72
CA ASN A 465 2.99 -21.44 27.55
C ASN A 465 4.46 -21.08 27.28
N MET A 466 4.72 -20.03 26.50
CA MET A 466 6.07 -19.51 26.29
C MET A 466 6.71 -19.05 27.60
N MET A 467 5.95 -18.33 28.45
CA MET A 467 6.42 -17.94 29.78
C MET A 467 6.74 -19.17 30.64
N VAL A 468 5.86 -20.18 30.69
CA VAL A 468 6.12 -21.41 31.46
C VAL A 468 7.37 -22.15 30.97
N LEU A 469 7.56 -22.24 29.64
CA LEU A 469 8.69 -22.96 29.05
C LEU A 469 10.02 -22.21 29.22
N PHE A 470 10.02 -20.89 29.01
CA PHE A 470 11.25 -20.14 28.85
C PHE A 470 11.54 -19.13 29.94
N GLN A 471 10.58 -18.66 30.74
CA GLN A 471 10.84 -17.58 31.71
C GLN A 471 12.00 -17.93 32.65
N LYS A 472 11.96 -19.12 33.26
CA LYS A 472 13.03 -19.58 34.16
C LYS A 472 14.37 -19.70 33.42
N ARG A 473 14.37 -20.32 32.23
CA ARG A 473 15.58 -20.49 31.40
C ARG A 473 16.17 -19.14 30.98
N ILE A 474 15.33 -18.19 30.59
CA ILE A 474 15.72 -16.83 30.23
C ILE A 474 16.35 -16.10 31.42
N GLN A 475 15.83 -16.29 32.63
CA GLN A 475 16.36 -15.66 33.84
C GLN A 475 17.65 -16.33 34.36
N GLU A 476 17.80 -17.63 34.17
CA GLU A 476 18.98 -18.39 34.65
C GLU A 476 20.14 -18.38 33.65
N GLU A 477 19.85 -18.50 32.35
CA GLU A 477 20.85 -18.66 31.28
C GLU A 477 20.93 -17.44 30.35
N GLY A 478 19.93 -16.56 30.39
CA GLY A 478 19.91 -15.36 29.57
C GLY A 478 20.86 -14.28 30.09
N LYS A 479 21.03 -13.25 29.26
CA LYS A 479 21.81 -12.06 29.58
C LYS A 479 20.86 -10.92 29.91
N ILE A 480 21.22 -10.11 30.89
CA ILE A 480 20.53 -8.84 31.11
C ILE A 480 21.04 -7.87 30.05
N MET A 481 20.12 -7.28 29.31
CA MET A 481 20.42 -6.36 28.23
C MET A 481 19.63 -5.08 28.37
N ARG A 482 20.24 -3.99 27.92
CA ARG A 482 19.56 -2.71 27.80
C ARG A 482 19.62 -2.22 26.37
N LYS A 483 18.58 -1.52 25.95
CA LYS A 483 18.57 -0.83 24.66
C LYS A 483 19.46 0.41 24.77
N THR A 484 20.47 0.52 23.91
CA THR A 484 21.43 1.64 23.91
C THR A 484 21.12 2.68 22.84
N GLY A 485 20.26 2.34 21.89
CA GLY A 485 19.87 3.24 20.80
C GLY A 485 18.83 4.30 21.20
N THR A 486 18.73 5.30 20.35
CA THR A 486 17.67 6.29 20.37
C THR A 486 16.46 5.83 19.53
N VAL A 487 15.32 6.49 19.74
CA VAL A 487 14.15 6.38 18.86
C VAL A 487 13.66 7.77 18.51
N MET A 488 13.05 7.90 17.34
CA MET A 488 12.33 9.12 16.99
C MET A 488 10.86 8.96 17.39
N ALA A 489 10.32 9.96 18.08
CA ALA A 489 8.91 9.97 18.45
C ALA A 489 8.32 11.39 18.40
N ARG A 490 7.00 11.48 18.25
CA ARG A 490 6.24 12.72 18.40
C ARG A 490 4.92 12.45 19.11
N SER A 491 4.28 13.52 19.58
CA SER A 491 2.89 13.46 20.02
C SER A 491 1.99 13.01 18.87
N ALA A 492 1.05 12.12 19.17
CA ALA A 492 0.05 11.66 18.24
C ALA A 492 -1.06 12.72 18.06
N GLU A 493 -1.67 12.74 16.88
CA GLU A 493 -2.86 13.58 16.62
C GLU A 493 -4.13 12.75 16.84
N VAL A 494 -5.17 13.35 17.42
CA VAL A 494 -6.46 12.65 17.58
C VAL A 494 -7.02 12.32 16.20
N ASP A 495 -7.60 11.13 16.06
CA ASP A 495 -8.10 10.56 14.81
C ASP A 495 -6.98 10.23 13.80
N GLU A 496 -5.70 10.37 14.17
CA GLU A 496 -4.59 9.91 13.34
C GLU A 496 -4.65 8.39 13.19
N VAL A 497 -4.61 7.92 11.94
CA VAL A 497 -4.51 6.50 11.62
C VAL A 497 -3.03 6.15 11.45
N VAL A 498 -2.48 5.42 12.43
CA VAL A 498 -1.09 4.95 12.39
C VAL A 498 -1.07 3.49 11.97
N SER A 499 -0.49 3.21 10.83
CA SER A 499 -0.29 1.86 10.32
C SER A 499 1.14 1.39 10.62
N THR A 500 1.25 0.35 11.43
CA THR A 500 2.49 -0.41 11.59
C THR A 500 2.67 -1.27 10.37
N ARG A 501 3.76 -1.06 9.65
CA ARG A 501 4.16 -1.94 8.55
C ARG A 501 5.18 -2.94 9.09
N VAL A 502 5.44 -4.03 8.37
CA VAL A 502 6.62 -4.88 8.50
C VAL A 502 6.91 -5.35 7.09
N ASN A 503 8.12 -5.08 6.58
CA ASN A 503 8.49 -5.36 5.18
C ASN A 503 7.52 -4.72 4.16
N GLY A 504 7.07 -3.49 4.43
CA GLY A 504 6.19 -2.74 3.54
C GLY A 504 4.70 -3.15 3.59
N ARG A 505 4.33 -4.16 4.37
CA ARG A 505 2.94 -4.59 4.56
C ARG A 505 2.37 -4.10 5.88
N VAL A 506 1.13 -3.63 5.87
CA VAL A 506 0.42 -3.25 7.10
C VAL A 506 0.18 -4.51 7.93
N THR A 507 0.68 -4.55 9.16
CA THR A 507 0.47 -5.63 10.14
C THR A 507 -0.51 -5.22 11.24
N SER A 508 -0.66 -3.91 11.46
CA SER A 508 -1.60 -3.34 12.42
C SER A 508 -1.94 -1.91 12.04
N THR A 509 -3.17 -1.50 12.32
CA THR A 509 -3.62 -0.12 12.19
C THR A 509 -4.26 0.31 13.51
N LYS A 510 -3.80 1.44 14.06
CA LYS A 510 -4.38 2.03 15.27
C LYS A 510 -4.87 3.45 14.97
N VAL A 511 -6.13 3.70 15.27
CA VAL A 511 -6.69 5.05 15.34
C VAL A 511 -6.34 5.63 16.71
N VAL A 512 -5.70 6.79 16.71
CA VAL A 512 -5.31 7.49 17.94
C VAL A 512 -6.55 8.14 18.56
N VAL A 513 -6.85 7.77 19.80
CA VAL A 513 -7.98 8.32 20.56
C VAL A 513 -7.54 9.28 21.67
N ASP A 514 -6.26 9.23 22.07
CA ASP A 514 -5.68 10.08 23.10
C ASP A 514 -4.52 10.89 22.51
N ARG A 515 -4.62 12.22 22.53
CA ARG A 515 -3.56 13.15 22.07
C ARG A 515 -2.25 13.07 22.86
N THR A 516 -2.27 12.41 24.02
CA THR A 516 -1.07 12.19 24.84
C THR A 516 -0.30 10.93 24.42
N ASP A 517 -0.91 10.07 23.60
CA ASP A 517 -0.19 8.96 22.98
C ASP A 517 0.96 9.49 22.12
N MET A 518 1.98 8.65 21.96
CA MET A 518 3.20 8.95 21.21
C MET A 518 3.28 8.05 19.99
N VAL A 519 3.49 8.64 18.81
CA VAL A 519 3.84 7.90 17.60
C VAL A 519 5.34 7.71 17.59
N VAL A 520 5.77 6.45 17.64
CA VAL A 520 7.18 6.06 17.70
C VAL A 520 7.58 5.42 16.40
N ARG A 521 8.72 5.84 15.85
CA ARG A 521 9.35 5.24 14.68
C ARG A 521 10.41 4.24 15.11
N SER A 522 10.31 3.01 14.60
CA SER A 522 11.33 1.99 14.82
C SER A 522 12.62 2.35 14.07
N SER A 523 13.75 2.29 14.77
CA SER A 523 15.08 2.54 14.19
C SER A 523 15.49 1.49 13.15
N ALA A 524 14.94 0.27 13.22
CA ALA A 524 15.38 -0.85 12.38
C ALA A 524 14.54 -1.05 11.11
N ALA A 525 13.26 -0.70 11.13
CA ALA A 525 12.30 -1.19 10.14
C ALA A 525 11.42 -0.10 9.53
N THR A 526 11.68 1.18 9.81
CA THR A 526 10.87 2.35 9.40
C THR A 526 9.40 2.33 9.85
N ASP A 527 9.01 1.31 10.60
CA ASP A 527 7.65 1.12 11.07
C ASP A 527 7.24 2.16 12.12
N LEU A 528 6.00 2.63 12.01
CA LEU A 528 5.36 3.48 13.01
C LEU A 528 4.45 2.64 13.92
N TYR A 529 4.48 2.92 15.22
CA TYR A 529 3.54 2.35 16.18
C TYR A 529 3.18 3.37 17.25
N VAL A 530 2.09 3.14 17.96
CA VAL A 530 1.58 4.08 18.98
C VAL A 530 1.77 3.50 20.36
N LEU A 531 2.43 4.26 21.24
CA LEU A 531 2.52 3.97 22.67
C LEU A 531 1.66 4.95 23.47
N THR A 532 1.09 4.49 24.58
CA THR A 532 0.49 5.40 25.55
C THR A 532 1.57 6.26 26.18
N LYS A 533 1.20 7.46 26.65
CA LYS A 533 2.13 8.37 27.35
C LYS A 533 2.91 7.64 28.46
N ALA A 534 2.20 6.94 29.33
CA ALA A 534 2.81 6.21 30.45
C ALA A 534 3.80 5.12 29.99
N LYS A 535 3.45 4.36 28.94
CA LYS A 535 4.35 3.33 28.38
C LYS A 535 5.57 3.97 27.72
N PHE A 536 5.39 5.09 27.02
CA PHE A 536 6.49 5.83 26.42
C PHE A 536 7.45 6.38 27.48
N GLU A 537 6.92 7.05 28.51
CA GLU A 537 7.69 7.63 29.61
C GLU A 537 8.41 6.59 30.45
N ALA A 538 7.88 5.36 30.54
CA ALA A 538 8.55 4.23 31.20
C ALA A 538 9.71 3.65 30.35
N MET A 539 9.71 3.86 29.04
CA MET A 539 10.69 3.25 28.13
C MET A 539 11.79 4.21 27.69
N TYR A 540 11.47 5.51 27.60
CA TYR A 540 12.31 6.52 26.97
C TYR A 540 12.46 7.77 27.85
N VAL A 541 13.57 8.48 27.66
CA VAL A 541 13.88 9.78 28.27
C VAL A 541 14.35 10.74 27.18
N GLY A 542 13.99 12.02 27.29
CA GLY A 542 14.34 13.02 26.30
C GLY A 542 13.27 14.11 26.16
N PRO A 543 13.32 14.92 25.09
CA PRO A 543 14.19 14.75 23.91
C PRO A 543 15.69 14.89 24.24
N VAL A 544 16.54 14.22 23.47
CA VAL A 544 18.00 14.36 23.51
C VAL A 544 18.49 14.99 22.20
N GLU A 545 19.64 15.66 22.22
CA GLU A 545 20.29 16.08 20.97
C GLU A 545 20.63 14.84 20.16
N ASP A 546 20.30 14.87 18.88
CA ASP A 546 20.60 13.75 18.00
C ASP A 546 22.09 13.81 17.65
N GLU A 547 22.82 12.74 17.94
CA GLU A 547 24.21 12.58 17.49
C GLU A 547 24.29 12.20 16.00
N GLY A 548 23.14 11.96 15.36
CA GLY A 548 23.02 11.73 13.93
C GLY A 548 23.46 12.91 13.07
N ASP A 549 23.65 12.62 11.78
CA ASP A 549 23.97 13.64 10.78
C ASP A 549 22.77 14.59 10.66
N ALA A 550 22.92 15.83 11.14
CA ALA A 550 21.87 16.85 11.04
C ALA A 550 21.47 17.15 9.59
N ASP A 551 22.33 16.80 8.63
CA ASP A 551 22.09 16.91 7.20
C ASP A 551 21.48 15.63 6.60
N ASP A 552 21.20 14.57 7.39
CA ASP A 552 20.49 13.38 6.91
C ASP A 552 19.09 13.78 6.41
N PRO A 553 18.79 13.60 5.11
CA PRO A 553 17.53 14.02 4.51
C PRO A 553 16.31 13.42 5.23
N LEU A 554 16.43 12.17 5.69
CA LEU A 554 15.33 11.49 6.37
C LEU A 554 15.09 12.09 7.76
N GLN A 555 16.16 12.36 8.52
CA GLN A 555 16.08 13.06 9.79
C GLN A 555 15.52 14.48 9.64
N LEU A 556 15.88 15.22 8.59
CA LEU A 556 15.32 16.54 8.27
C LEU A 556 13.81 16.46 8.03
N MET A 557 13.35 15.52 7.20
CA MET A 557 11.93 15.30 6.93
C MET A 557 11.16 14.91 8.22
N LEU A 558 11.70 13.97 9.02
CA LEU A 558 11.07 13.54 10.26
C LEU A 558 11.01 14.67 11.30
N SER A 559 12.07 15.47 11.41
CA SER A 559 12.10 16.64 12.30
C SER A 559 11.06 17.68 11.88
N ALA A 560 10.89 17.92 10.58
CA ALA A 560 9.85 18.80 10.05
C ALA A 560 8.42 18.28 10.30
N GLN A 561 8.26 16.97 10.50
CA GLN A 561 7.01 16.34 10.97
C GLN A 561 6.85 16.37 12.49
N GLY A 562 7.77 17.00 13.22
CA GLY A 562 7.74 17.13 14.68
C GLY A 562 8.29 15.93 15.44
N PHE A 563 8.92 14.96 14.77
CA PHE A 563 9.66 13.91 15.45
C PHE A 563 10.86 14.48 16.18
N LYS A 564 11.11 13.96 17.38
CA LYS A 564 12.27 14.26 18.21
C LYS A 564 12.94 12.97 18.62
N THR A 565 14.23 13.05 18.91
CA THR A 565 15.03 11.91 19.30
C THR A 565 14.97 11.71 20.81
N TYR A 566 14.75 10.47 21.25
CA TYR A 566 14.63 10.08 22.65
C TYR A 566 15.59 8.92 22.93
N ALA A 567 16.32 9.01 24.03
CA ALA A 567 17.17 7.93 24.50
C ALA A 567 16.34 6.86 25.20
N SER A 568 16.73 5.59 25.02
CA SER A 568 16.20 4.51 25.84
C SER A 568 16.60 4.72 27.30
N ARG A 569 15.70 4.50 28.25
CA ARG A 569 16.07 4.66 29.66
C ARG A 569 17.09 3.60 30.09
N PRO A 570 18.11 3.96 30.90
CA PRO A 570 19.11 3.00 31.38
C PRO A 570 18.53 1.84 32.20
N ASP A 571 17.41 2.08 32.89
CA ASP A 571 16.69 1.11 33.73
C ASP A 571 15.65 0.28 32.94
N ASN A 572 15.49 0.52 31.64
CA ASN A 572 14.65 -0.30 30.76
C ASN A 572 15.38 -1.59 30.35
N LEU A 573 15.61 -2.43 31.35
CA LEU A 573 16.36 -3.68 31.27
C LEU A 573 15.46 -4.83 30.85
N ARG A 574 16.06 -5.81 30.17
CA ARG A 574 15.38 -6.99 29.66
C ARG A 574 16.28 -8.20 29.81
N TRP A 575 15.71 -9.34 30.14
CA TRP A 575 16.44 -10.59 29.95
C TRP A 575 16.34 -10.99 28.48
N ALA A 576 17.44 -11.41 27.88
CA ALA A 576 17.50 -11.90 26.52
C ALA A 576 18.21 -13.26 26.47
N TYR A 577 17.56 -14.24 25.85
CA TYR A 577 18.04 -15.61 25.71
C TYR A 577 18.12 -15.99 24.25
N GLU A 578 19.30 -16.41 23.81
CA GLU A 578 19.53 -16.87 22.43
C GLU A 578 18.97 -18.29 22.24
N LEU A 579 18.09 -18.45 21.27
CA LEU A 579 17.45 -19.73 20.96
C LEU A 579 18.42 -20.68 20.27
N THR A 580 18.53 -21.89 20.79
CA THR A 580 19.26 -23.01 20.20
C THR A 580 18.34 -23.90 19.36
N GLU A 581 18.91 -24.80 18.54
CA GLU A 581 18.13 -25.81 17.82
C GLU A 581 17.29 -26.70 18.76
N LYS A 582 17.83 -26.99 19.95
CA LYS A 582 17.14 -27.76 20.99
C LYS A 582 15.92 -27.00 21.50
N ASP A 583 16.00 -25.69 21.68
CA ASP A 583 14.86 -24.88 22.13
C ASP A 583 13.71 -24.93 21.12
N ILE A 584 14.01 -24.80 19.83
CA ILE A 584 13.01 -24.90 18.77
C ILE A 584 12.40 -26.30 18.74
N HIS A 585 13.21 -27.34 18.98
CA HIS A 585 12.74 -28.71 19.11
C HIS A 585 11.81 -28.88 20.34
N ASP A 586 12.20 -28.36 21.49
CA ASP A 586 11.45 -28.41 22.76
C ASP A 586 10.12 -27.66 22.65
N MET A 587 10.08 -26.54 21.90
CA MET A 587 8.85 -25.80 21.60
C MET A 587 7.83 -26.63 20.81
N LYS A 588 8.31 -27.62 20.04
CA LYS A 588 7.53 -28.44 19.10
C LYS A 588 6.85 -27.67 17.98
N VAL A 589 6.94 -26.34 17.99
CA VAL A 589 6.43 -25.40 16.98
C VAL A 589 7.43 -24.26 16.79
N ALA A 590 7.54 -23.74 15.57
CA ALA A 590 8.49 -22.69 15.21
C ALA A 590 7.90 -21.27 15.32
N ALA A 591 6.85 -21.08 16.13
CA ALA A 591 6.22 -19.78 16.33
C ALA A 591 5.50 -19.68 17.68
N PHE A 592 5.28 -18.45 18.15
CA PHE A 592 4.42 -18.16 19.29
C PHE A 592 3.61 -16.88 19.06
N LYS A 593 2.51 -16.69 19.79
CA LYS A 593 1.70 -15.47 19.74
C LYS A 593 2.13 -14.54 20.88
N SER A 594 2.62 -13.36 20.52
CA SER A 594 3.06 -12.34 21.47
C SER A 594 1.89 -11.78 22.28
N TYR A 595 2.21 -11.02 23.33
CA TYR A 595 1.21 -10.38 24.19
C TYR A 595 0.27 -9.43 23.43
N TRP A 596 0.77 -8.73 22.40
CA TRP A 596 -0.04 -7.85 21.54
C TRP A 596 -0.70 -8.58 20.36
N GLY A 597 -0.63 -9.91 20.34
CA GLY A 597 -1.37 -10.75 19.41
C GLY A 597 -0.68 -11.06 18.08
N ALA A 598 0.51 -10.52 17.83
CA ALA A 598 1.28 -10.84 16.63
C ALA A 598 1.87 -12.26 16.70
N ILE A 599 1.98 -12.93 15.57
CA ILE A 599 2.61 -14.26 15.48
C ILE A 599 4.09 -14.07 15.19
N GLN A 600 4.95 -14.47 16.12
CA GLN A 600 6.40 -14.35 16.01
C GLN A 600 7.02 -15.71 15.70
N ARG A 601 7.70 -15.82 14.56
CA ARG A 601 8.40 -17.05 14.17
C ARG A 601 9.80 -17.06 14.71
N VAL A 602 10.17 -18.18 15.31
CA VAL A 602 11.48 -18.38 15.90
C VAL A 602 12.36 -19.20 14.97
N GLN A 603 13.64 -18.84 14.91
CA GLN A 603 14.70 -19.63 14.31
C GLN A 603 15.87 -19.72 15.30
N PRO A 604 16.74 -20.74 15.19
CA PRO A 604 17.98 -20.77 15.96
C PRO A 604 18.79 -19.48 15.76
N GLY A 605 19.32 -18.93 16.84
CA GLY A 605 20.05 -17.66 16.89
C GLY A 605 19.17 -16.42 17.14
N ASP A 606 17.84 -16.52 17.05
CA ASP A 606 16.97 -15.43 17.52
C ASP A 606 16.96 -15.34 19.05
N PHE A 607 16.49 -14.22 19.60
CA PHE A 607 16.44 -13.99 21.03
C PHE A 607 15.01 -13.93 21.54
N LEU A 608 14.72 -14.68 22.62
CA LEU A 608 13.52 -14.46 23.42
C LEU A 608 13.82 -13.45 24.53
N CYS A 609 12.97 -12.45 24.65
CA CYS A 609 13.14 -11.38 25.61
C CYS A 609 11.95 -11.25 26.55
N ILE A 610 12.21 -10.99 27.83
CA ILE A 610 11.20 -10.63 28.84
C ILE A 610 11.64 -9.34 29.57
N PRO A 611 10.72 -8.46 30.00
CA PRO A 611 11.07 -7.31 30.84
C PRO A 611 11.75 -7.76 32.14
N TYR A 612 12.82 -7.08 32.55
CA TYR A 612 13.63 -7.47 33.71
C TYR A 612 12.84 -7.40 35.03
N ASN A 613 12.18 -6.26 35.29
CA ASN A 613 11.49 -6.01 36.55
C ASN A 613 10.12 -6.70 36.64
N THR A 614 9.42 -6.83 35.52
CA THR A 614 8.05 -7.32 35.46
C THR A 614 7.90 -8.28 34.27
N PRO A 615 8.32 -9.56 34.43
CA PRO A 615 8.27 -10.57 33.37
C PRO A 615 6.82 -10.98 33.09
N THR A 616 6.08 -10.08 32.47
CA THR A 616 4.64 -10.19 32.16
C THR A 616 4.42 -10.60 30.71
N GLU A 617 5.43 -10.44 29.88
CA GLU A 617 5.42 -10.78 28.47
C GLU A 617 6.78 -11.32 28.03
N ILE A 618 6.73 -12.20 27.03
CA ILE A 618 7.85 -12.68 26.25
C ILE A 618 7.68 -12.28 24.79
N TYR A 619 8.73 -11.84 24.14
CA TYR A 619 8.67 -11.48 22.73
C TYR A 619 9.97 -11.79 22.03
N LEU A 620 9.89 -11.93 20.71
CA LEU A 620 11.00 -12.26 19.86
C LEU A 620 11.78 -11.00 19.48
N MET A 621 13.09 -11.12 19.51
CA MET A 621 14.02 -10.19 18.90
C MET A 621 14.89 -10.95 17.89
N PRO A 622 14.73 -10.70 16.58
CA PRO A 622 15.53 -11.36 15.55
C PRO A 622 17.02 -11.14 15.77
N ALA A 623 17.84 -12.13 15.42
CA ALA A 623 19.30 -12.08 15.56
C ALA A 623 19.90 -10.79 14.98
N ALA A 624 19.40 -10.34 13.83
CA ALA A 624 19.86 -9.13 13.13
C ALA A 624 19.72 -7.84 13.97
N ILE A 625 18.68 -7.74 14.81
CA ILE A 625 18.47 -6.58 15.69
C ILE A 625 19.52 -6.56 16.81
N MET A 626 19.85 -7.75 17.33
CA MET A 626 20.80 -7.92 18.42
C MET A 626 22.25 -7.71 17.97
N SER A 627 22.60 -8.20 16.78
CA SER A 627 23.91 -7.95 16.18
C SER A 627 24.11 -6.49 15.74
N GLY A 628 23.03 -5.73 15.54
CA GLY A 628 23.05 -4.35 15.07
C GLY A 628 23.50 -3.31 16.11
N GLY A 629 23.96 -3.72 17.29
CA GLY A 629 24.46 -2.82 18.33
C GLY A 629 23.39 -2.00 19.06
N MET A 630 22.09 -2.27 18.83
CA MET A 630 20.99 -1.58 19.50
C MET A 630 20.82 -1.98 20.97
N TYR A 631 21.43 -3.10 21.36
CA TYR A 631 21.37 -3.64 22.71
C TYR A 631 22.78 -3.99 23.18
N GLU A 632 23.04 -3.74 24.46
CA GLU A 632 24.27 -4.17 25.11
C GLU A 632 23.98 -5.00 26.35
N SER A 633 24.90 -5.92 26.66
CA SER A 633 24.82 -6.71 27.88
C SER A 633 25.20 -5.85 29.08
N VAL A 634 24.33 -5.85 30.09
CA VAL A 634 24.60 -5.25 31.39
C VAL A 634 25.07 -6.36 32.32
N ARG A 635 26.16 -6.14 33.06
CA ARG A 635 26.60 -7.11 34.06
C ARG A 635 25.68 -7.06 35.28
N ALA A 636 25.36 -8.21 35.83
CA ALA A 636 24.45 -8.32 36.97
C ALA A 636 24.98 -7.64 38.25
N ASP A 637 26.29 -7.48 38.39
CA ASP A 637 26.94 -6.77 39.50
C ASP A 637 26.90 -5.23 39.37
N ALA A 638 26.50 -4.71 38.20
CA ALA A 638 26.35 -3.29 37.92
C ALA A 638 24.90 -2.78 38.07
N LEU A 639 23.97 -3.66 38.46
CA LEU A 639 22.53 -3.41 38.68
C LEU A 639 22.22 -3.46 40.18
#